data_AF-A0A0R2I1Q6-F1
#
_entry.id   AF-A0A0R2I1Q6-F1
#
_cell.length_a   1.000
_cell.length_b   1.000
_cell.length_c   1.000
_cell.angle_alpha   90.00
_cell.angle_beta   90.00
_cell.angle_gamma   90.00
#
_symmetry.space_group_name_H-M   'P 1'
#
loop_
_entity.id
_entity.type
_entity.pdbx_description
1 polymer ?
#
loop_
_entity_poly.entity_id
_entity_poly.type
_entity_poly.pdbx_seq_one_letter_code
_entity_poly.pdbx_strand_id
1 'polypeptide(L)'
;MKIKEITIYGYGKWVDQPFDSLTDLQIFYGKNEAGKSTLMAFIHSILFGFPAKQSSELRYEPRKGSRYGGRLRIVTRQYGELDIERIKGKGNGKLTLTKADGSKLPETVLNELVSGIDKATYQALFSFNLLELQKISQLNQEKLNRYFLSIGTMGNERYLKIADRFKQEASKLYKQTGRVPEINKKIVEIRKKEKQLKTVKAQNNQYNQLVNQKLELEQSINQLRTKQQAIETHLEKLNELTNNWQYFVEMKAIQKQISEAQLKKLPEDGLYQLQHFNQELQQIKNELIKKEEQLSSLTKQLAPSKELDFYETHNENLTKLLETIPTIEAYLVKEQQANQKNEQLFQQIQQEYRYLNLAIDTPIPLKLSNEQLEKLRELQVRQDFYTKEQQSLSEKYQQLNFENNALNQQLDQVERLLWENQQFQQVEEFYSVNKIQRQKNQSTKPTFATIFMQLAGFVSIGLGFVTSRFFILFGLALIAFSGYRVLSLKEKKKKSTLDAPAYSYEEFIRQQELRKQWRELLAKSDEVTISVNQVTHKLEEMTVGKQGILLEINQVQSEWQLPKQYAITDFLSESDPFELIRQLKNEFTENQRIIQVINDQFQVWLKKAEFLKSVVVADWNHVSAVLIGIKHLVKAIEGELEHQNKVKASIEELNQEKSDWLKKNKIYQKKRIDLFQLVYVQDEESFRKKFLLNDQLKSKKARVTLLENQIAINQELLETFRDEQELQDAIQEQKQELSQQKIKIEEMINQKIQCEVALKNLEEGGQYSVLLQEFANLKSELQDLVDKWSSYQIAADLIERSLTYAKKDRLPQTLQDATTYFKLLTNENYHRILLSENQIQVQHHEGLIFDVSELSQGTAEQLYIALRFAFIKNAADLIQMPILIDDGFVNFDFDRQEQMLKLIVKMSESNQVLYFTCDKKIQDVFPKEQVKVLQ
;
A
#
# COMPACT_ATOMS: atom_id res chain seq x y z
N MET A 1 26.28 -31.89 49.42
CA MET A 1 25.56 -32.09 50.69
C MET A 1 25.87 -33.48 51.21
N LYS A 2 26.19 -33.61 52.50
CA LYS A 2 26.40 -34.89 53.21
C LYS A 2 25.61 -34.87 54.52
N ILE A 3 24.91 -35.94 54.87
CA ILE A 3 24.17 -36.11 56.12
C ILE A 3 25.12 -36.68 57.18
N LYS A 4 25.26 -36.00 58.32
CA LYS A 4 26.08 -36.43 59.47
C LYS A 4 25.27 -37.07 60.58
N GLU A 5 24.04 -36.59 60.77
CA GLU A 5 23.15 -37.01 61.84
C GLU A 5 21.69 -37.07 61.35
N ILE A 6 20.95 -38.08 61.78
CA ILE A 6 19.50 -38.20 61.55
C ILE A 6 18.83 -38.31 62.92
N THR A 7 18.12 -37.27 63.34
CA THR A 7 17.36 -37.27 64.60
C THR A 7 15.86 -37.41 64.28
N ILE A 8 15.22 -38.52 64.68
CA ILE A 8 13.80 -38.75 64.46
C ILE A 8 13.03 -38.51 65.76
N TYR A 9 12.13 -37.52 65.79
CA TYR A 9 11.22 -37.31 66.92
C TYR A 9 10.08 -38.32 66.87
N GLY A 10 9.50 -38.53 65.69
CA GLY A 10 8.41 -39.48 65.47
C GLY A 10 8.09 -39.64 63.98
N TYR A 11 8.38 -40.81 63.41
CA TYR A 11 8.10 -41.15 62.02
C TYR A 11 7.99 -42.68 61.84
N GLY A 12 6.77 -43.16 61.63
CA GLY A 12 6.47 -44.58 61.47
C GLY A 12 6.75 -45.36 62.75
N LYS A 13 7.70 -46.31 62.68
CA LYS A 13 8.14 -47.10 63.83
C LYS A 13 9.18 -46.39 64.72
N TRP A 14 9.84 -45.35 64.19
CA TRP A 14 10.93 -44.65 64.87
C TRP A 14 10.37 -43.51 65.72
N VAL A 15 10.74 -43.51 67.01
CA VAL A 15 10.35 -42.49 68.00
C VAL A 15 11.58 -42.16 68.84
N ASP A 16 11.91 -40.88 68.95
CA ASP A 16 13.07 -40.35 69.69
C ASP A 16 14.39 -41.10 69.40
N GLN A 17 14.63 -41.44 68.13
CA GLN A 17 15.76 -42.24 67.68
C GLN A 17 16.80 -41.38 66.93
N PRO A 18 18.02 -41.22 67.45
CA PRO A 18 19.14 -40.63 66.71
C PRO A 18 19.97 -41.68 65.95
N PHE A 19 20.50 -41.28 64.80
CA PHE A 19 21.52 -41.99 64.05
C PHE A 19 22.69 -41.04 63.78
N ASP A 20 23.74 -41.18 64.57
CA ASP A 20 24.86 -40.23 64.58
C ASP A 20 26.12 -40.83 63.95
N SER A 21 27.06 -39.95 63.62
CA SER A 21 28.39 -40.27 63.07
C SER A 21 28.31 -41.04 61.74
N LEU A 22 27.47 -40.55 60.81
CA LEU A 22 27.35 -41.16 59.49
C LEU A 22 28.59 -40.87 58.64
N THR A 23 29.07 -41.91 57.97
CA THR A 23 30.24 -41.89 57.09
C THR A 23 29.86 -41.58 55.63
N ASP A 24 30.85 -41.47 54.75
CA ASP A 24 30.62 -41.24 53.31
C ASP A 24 29.98 -42.45 52.62
N LEU A 25 30.27 -43.67 53.10
CA LEU A 25 29.53 -44.88 52.76
C LEU A 25 28.93 -45.47 54.04
N GLN A 26 27.63 -45.29 54.23
CA GLN A 26 26.93 -45.82 55.38
C GLN A 26 25.97 -46.93 54.98
N ILE A 27 26.07 -48.06 55.66
CA ILE A 27 25.21 -49.22 55.47
C ILE A 27 24.24 -49.32 56.65
N PHE A 28 22.96 -49.42 56.35
CA PHE A 28 21.88 -49.71 57.29
C PHE A 28 21.42 -51.15 57.07
N TYR A 29 21.90 -52.05 57.93
CA TYR A 29 21.57 -53.46 57.87
C TYR A 29 20.37 -53.78 58.77
N GLY A 30 19.40 -54.54 58.29
CA GLY A 30 18.33 -55.08 59.14
C GLY A 30 17.44 -56.08 58.41
N LYS A 31 16.73 -56.94 59.16
CA LYS A 31 15.73 -57.85 58.59
C LYS A 31 14.59 -57.06 57.91
N ASN A 32 13.72 -57.74 57.17
CA ASN A 32 12.47 -57.12 56.72
C ASN A 32 11.71 -56.60 57.94
N GLU A 33 11.01 -55.47 57.79
CA GLU A 33 10.31 -54.76 58.88
C GLU A 33 11.22 -54.06 59.91
N ALA A 34 12.56 -54.14 59.77
CA ALA A 34 13.50 -53.38 60.60
C ALA A 34 13.46 -51.85 60.37
N GLY A 35 12.55 -51.34 59.51
CA GLY A 35 12.33 -49.91 59.30
C GLY A 35 13.28 -49.24 58.31
N LYS A 36 13.97 -50.01 57.46
CA LYS A 36 14.86 -49.54 56.37
C LYS A 36 14.16 -48.51 55.46
N SER A 37 13.10 -48.92 54.76
CA SER A 37 12.34 -48.03 53.87
C SER A 37 11.64 -46.89 54.64
N THR A 38 11.30 -47.09 55.91
CA THR A 38 10.76 -46.02 56.79
C THR A 38 11.80 -44.93 57.06
N LEU A 39 13.06 -45.31 57.28
CA LEU A 39 14.18 -44.39 57.48
C LEU A 39 14.50 -43.63 56.18
N MET A 40 14.49 -44.31 55.03
CA MET A 40 14.62 -43.65 53.73
C MET A 40 13.48 -42.66 53.47
N ALA A 41 12.23 -43.04 53.74
CA ALA A 41 11.06 -42.17 53.60
C ALA A 41 11.11 -40.95 54.54
N PHE A 42 11.71 -41.09 55.73
CA PHE A 42 11.97 -39.98 56.63
C PHE A 42 12.91 -38.96 56.00
N ILE A 43 14.05 -39.40 55.44
CA ILE A 43 15.02 -38.51 54.76
C ILE A 43 14.32 -37.74 53.64
N HIS A 44 13.54 -38.43 52.79
CA HIS A 44 12.74 -37.79 51.75
C HIS A 44 11.76 -36.74 52.32
N SER A 45 11.11 -37.04 53.44
CA SER A 45 10.12 -36.15 54.04
C SER A 45 10.74 -34.91 54.66
N ILE A 46 11.94 -35.00 55.24
CA ILE A 46 12.63 -33.81 55.77
C ILE A 46 13.06 -32.90 54.62
N LEU A 47 13.63 -33.47 53.55
CA LEU A 47 14.11 -32.69 52.40
C LEU A 47 12.97 -32.07 51.58
N PHE A 48 11.91 -32.84 51.28
CA PHE A 48 10.90 -32.40 50.30
C PHE A 48 9.50 -32.17 50.89
N GLY A 49 9.30 -32.49 52.17
CA GLY A 49 8.03 -32.31 52.87
C GLY A 49 7.21 -33.59 53.04
N PHE A 50 6.23 -33.51 53.93
CA PHE A 50 5.36 -34.65 54.23
C PHE A 50 4.31 -34.89 53.15
N PRO A 51 3.93 -36.16 52.88
CA PRO A 51 2.89 -36.46 51.91
C PRO A 51 1.53 -35.85 52.31
N ALA A 52 0.78 -35.40 51.30
CA ALA A 52 -0.56 -34.82 51.48
C ALA A 52 -1.59 -35.90 51.85
N LYS A 53 -2.74 -35.53 52.42
CA LYS A 53 -3.79 -36.50 52.79
C LYS A 53 -4.36 -37.29 51.61
N GLN A 54 -4.26 -36.76 50.40
CA GLN A 54 -4.78 -37.36 49.16
C GLN A 54 -3.71 -38.09 48.33
N SER A 55 -2.44 -38.09 48.75
CA SER A 55 -1.38 -38.79 48.01
C SER A 55 -1.43 -40.29 48.28
N SER A 56 -1.03 -41.10 47.29
CA SER A 56 -0.86 -42.55 47.42
C SER A 56 0.28 -42.96 48.36
N GLU A 57 1.15 -42.02 48.76
CA GLU A 57 2.27 -42.27 49.66
C GLU A 57 1.84 -42.33 51.13
N LEU A 58 2.46 -43.23 51.88
CA LEU A 58 2.25 -43.38 53.32
C LEU A 58 2.84 -42.18 54.07
N ARG A 59 2.05 -41.59 54.98
CA ARG A 59 2.47 -40.44 55.81
C ARG A 59 3.28 -40.84 57.04
N TYR A 60 3.35 -42.13 57.38
CA TYR A 60 4.10 -42.64 58.53
C TYR A 60 3.91 -41.79 59.82
N GLU A 61 2.69 -41.34 60.11
CA GLU A 61 2.44 -40.65 61.39
C GLU A 61 2.61 -41.66 62.55
N PRO A 62 3.37 -41.33 63.60
CA PRO A 62 3.65 -42.26 64.70
C PRO A 62 2.35 -42.59 65.44
N ARG A 63 2.16 -43.87 65.78
CA ARG A 63 0.96 -44.34 66.51
C ARG A 63 0.96 -43.97 67.99
N LYS A 64 2.14 -43.71 68.58
CA LYS A 64 2.33 -43.28 69.97
C LYS A 64 2.70 -41.79 69.96
N GLY A 65 2.15 -41.02 70.91
CA GLY A 65 2.09 -39.54 70.98
C GLY A 65 3.41 -38.75 70.97
N SER A 66 4.28 -39.04 70.02
CA SER A 66 5.56 -38.38 69.73
C SER A 66 5.35 -37.23 68.74
N ARG A 67 6.29 -36.27 68.75
CA ARG A 67 6.27 -35.17 67.77
C ARG A 67 6.51 -35.73 66.38
N TYR A 68 5.57 -35.52 65.46
CA TYR A 68 5.71 -35.95 64.07
C TYR A 68 6.72 -35.07 63.33
N GLY A 69 7.82 -35.69 62.89
CA GLY A 69 8.93 -35.04 62.20
C GLY A 69 10.30 -35.37 62.80
N GLY A 70 11.28 -34.51 62.51
CA GLY A 70 12.65 -34.67 62.98
C GLY A 70 13.62 -33.72 62.28
N ARG A 71 14.91 -34.02 62.38
CA ARG A 71 16.00 -33.16 61.94
C ARG A 71 17.09 -33.95 61.23
N LEU A 72 17.64 -33.38 60.17
CA LEU A 72 18.86 -33.84 59.52
C LEU A 72 19.97 -32.83 59.77
N ARG A 73 21.09 -33.25 60.33
CA ARG A 73 22.31 -32.45 60.37
C ARG A 73 23.12 -32.75 59.13
N ILE A 74 23.40 -31.72 58.34
CA ILE A 74 24.09 -31.84 57.06
C ILE A 74 25.33 -30.96 57.01
N VAL A 75 26.26 -31.30 56.13
CA VAL A 75 27.42 -30.48 55.76
C VAL A 75 27.33 -30.13 54.28
N THR A 76 27.54 -28.86 53.97
CA THR A 76 27.42 -28.30 52.62
C THR A 76 28.68 -27.49 52.29
N ARG A 77 29.01 -27.40 50.99
CA ARG A 77 30.17 -26.60 50.53
C ARG A 77 29.96 -25.10 50.76
N GLN A 78 28.72 -24.62 50.65
CA GLN A 78 28.38 -23.20 50.69
C GLN A 78 28.13 -22.67 52.11
N TYR A 79 27.48 -23.46 52.97
CA TYR A 79 27.00 -23.00 54.28
C TYR A 79 27.63 -23.75 55.47
N GLY A 80 28.58 -24.67 55.24
CA GLY A 80 29.16 -25.47 56.30
C GLY A 80 28.15 -26.44 56.91
N GLU A 81 28.17 -26.59 58.24
CA GLU A 81 27.21 -27.41 58.99
C GLU A 81 25.86 -26.71 59.19
N LEU A 82 24.77 -27.42 58.90
CA LEU A 82 23.41 -26.91 58.96
C LEU A 82 22.43 -27.99 59.43
N ASP A 83 21.48 -27.60 60.26
CA ASP A 83 20.36 -28.43 60.70
C ASP A 83 19.11 -28.12 59.87
N ILE A 84 18.59 -29.13 59.15
CA ILE A 84 17.30 -29.11 58.46
C ILE A 84 16.28 -29.78 59.37
N GLU A 85 15.42 -29.01 60.02
CA GLU A 85 14.35 -29.52 60.86
C GLU A 85 12.99 -29.36 60.17
N ARG A 86 12.20 -30.43 60.17
CA ARG A 86 10.82 -30.38 59.68
C ARG A 86 9.87 -31.08 60.64
N ILE A 87 8.84 -30.36 61.07
CA ILE A 87 7.81 -30.84 62.01
C ILE A 87 6.40 -30.62 61.44
N LYS A 88 5.39 -31.29 62.03
CA LYS A 88 3.98 -31.12 61.66
C LYS A 88 3.58 -29.64 61.67
N GLY A 89 2.98 -29.17 60.57
CA GLY A 89 2.56 -27.78 60.36
C GLY A 89 1.57 -27.65 59.21
N LYS A 90 1.25 -26.42 58.77
CA LYS A 90 0.42 -26.19 57.58
C LYS A 90 1.13 -26.68 56.31
N GLY A 91 0.38 -27.13 55.30
CA GLY A 91 0.93 -27.62 54.03
C GLY A 91 1.85 -28.84 54.21
N ASN A 92 3.09 -28.73 53.73
CA ASN A 92 4.08 -29.82 53.69
C ASN A 92 4.91 -29.96 54.98
N GLY A 93 4.45 -29.37 56.09
CA GLY A 93 5.16 -29.30 57.37
C GLY A 93 5.93 -27.99 57.53
N LYS A 94 6.17 -27.59 58.78
CA LYS A 94 6.95 -26.39 59.12
C LYS A 94 8.43 -26.70 59.00
N LEU A 95 9.13 -25.99 58.13
CA LEU A 95 10.57 -26.11 57.88
C LEU A 95 11.32 -25.09 58.76
N THR A 96 12.45 -25.49 59.33
CA THR A 96 13.39 -24.59 60.00
C THR A 96 14.80 -24.98 59.61
N LEU A 97 15.58 -24.00 59.15
CA LEU A 97 16.99 -24.18 58.79
C LEU A 97 17.84 -23.40 59.80
N THR A 98 18.79 -24.06 60.45
CA THR A 98 19.62 -23.45 61.50
C THR A 98 21.09 -23.74 61.25
N LYS A 99 21.95 -22.71 61.26
CA LYS A 99 23.41 -22.87 61.14
C LYS A 99 24.04 -23.34 62.45
N ALA A 100 25.30 -23.76 62.41
CA ALA A 100 26.09 -24.13 63.59
C ALA A 100 26.18 -23.02 64.67
N ASP A 101 26.09 -21.75 64.29
CA ASP A 101 26.10 -20.59 65.21
C ASP A 101 24.73 -20.30 65.86
N GLY A 102 23.69 -21.09 65.53
CA GLY A 102 22.33 -20.91 66.02
C GLY A 102 21.46 -19.93 65.21
N SER A 103 22.01 -19.29 64.17
CA SER A 103 21.24 -18.39 63.30
C SER A 103 20.28 -19.14 62.38
N LYS A 104 19.08 -18.58 62.19
CA LYS A 104 18.05 -19.15 61.31
C LYS A 104 18.18 -18.62 59.88
N LEU A 105 18.05 -19.51 58.91
CA LEU A 105 18.04 -19.16 57.49
C LEU A 105 16.62 -19.13 56.91
N PRO A 106 16.37 -18.33 55.86
CA PRO A 106 15.12 -18.37 55.11
C PRO A 106 14.84 -19.77 54.53
N GLU A 107 13.57 -20.18 54.50
CA GLU A 107 13.15 -21.49 53.96
C GLU A 107 13.57 -21.69 52.48
N THR A 108 13.74 -20.60 51.73
CA THR A 108 14.19 -20.62 50.32
C THR A 108 15.59 -21.23 50.14
N VAL A 109 16.43 -21.19 51.17
CA VAL A 109 17.79 -21.75 51.12
C VAL A 109 17.76 -23.27 50.93
N LEU A 110 16.72 -23.98 51.41
CA LEU A 110 16.61 -25.42 51.16
C LEU A 110 16.47 -25.71 49.65
N ASN A 111 15.76 -24.87 48.91
CA ASN A 111 15.62 -25.01 47.46
C ASN A 111 16.97 -24.79 46.75
N GLU A 112 17.83 -23.90 47.26
CA GLU A 112 19.19 -23.71 46.76
C GLU A 112 20.08 -24.92 47.07
N LEU A 113 19.98 -25.48 48.28
CA LEU A 113 20.75 -26.65 48.72
C LEU A 113 20.45 -27.90 47.90
N VAL A 114 19.19 -28.08 47.47
CA VAL A 114 18.79 -29.16 46.56
C VAL A 114 18.83 -28.72 45.08
N SER A 115 19.36 -27.53 44.78
CA SER A 115 19.48 -27.00 43.42
C SER A 115 18.17 -27.03 42.61
N GLY A 116 17.05 -26.79 43.29
CA GLY A 116 15.72 -26.72 42.68
C GLY A 116 15.11 -28.06 42.24
N ILE A 117 15.72 -29.21 42.56
CA ILE A 117 15.13 -30.51 42.24
C ILE A 117 13.93 -30.80 43.14
N ASP A 118 12.89 -31.42 42.58
CA ASP A 118 11.75 -31.90 43.35
C ASP A 118 11.97 -33.32 43.87
N LYS A 119 11.05 -33.79 44.72
CA LYS A 119 11.10 -35.14 45.33
C LYS A 119 11.17 -36.24 44.27
N ALA A 120 10.40 -36.11 43.19
CA ALA A 120 10.32 -37.10 42.13
C ALA A 120 11.65 -37.20 41.37
N THR A 121 12.28 -36.07 41.08
CA THR A 121 13.61 -36.00 40.44
C THR A 121 14.68 -36.55 41.36
N TYR A 122 14.63 -36.22 42.67
CA TYR A 122 15.56 -36.79 43.64
C TYR A 122 15.42 -38.31 43.72
N GLN A 123 14.18 -38.83 43.77
CA GLN A 123 13.94 -40.27 43.75
C GLN A 123 14.46 -40.89 42.44
N ALA A 124 14.17 -40.28 41.29
CA ALA A 124 14.59 -40.79 39.98
C ALA A 124 16.10 -40.72 39.72
N LEU A 125 16.87 -39.91 40.46
CA LEU A 125 18.32 -39.77 40.27
C LEU A 125 19.13 -40.35 41.43
N PHE A 126 18.80 -39.99 42.67
CA PHE A 126 19.61 -40.29 43.85
C PHE A 126 19.02 -41.37 44.76
N SER A 127 17.76 -41.79 44.60
CA SER A 127 17.17 -42.90 45.37
C SER A 127 16.94 -44.15 44.52
N PHE A 128 17.35 -45.32 44.98
CA PHE A 128 17.26 -46.56 44.20
C PHE A 128 16.46 -47.60 44.98
N ASN A 129 15.53 -48.29 44.31
CA ASN A 129 14.85 -49.46 44.85
C ASN A 129 14.70 -50.54 43.75
N LEU A 130 14.47 -51.78 44.17
CA LEU A 130 14.31 -52.93 43.26
C LEU A 130 13.16 -52.75 42.25
N LEU A 131 12.05 -52.16 42.68
CA LEU A 131 10.83 -52.00 41.86
C LEU A 131 11.02 -50.97 40.73
N GLU A 132 11.82 -49.93 40.94
CA GLU A 132 12.14 -48.93 39.93
C GLU A 132 13.03 -49.50 38.84
N LEU A 133 14.03 -50.31 39.22
CA LEU A 133 14.91 -51.02 38.29
C LEU A 133 14.11 -51.96 37.37
N GLN A 134 13.11 -52.67 37.91
CA GLN A 134 12.23 -53.56 37.14
C GLN A 134 11.25 -52.84 36.20
N LYS A 135 10.80 -51.62 36.54
CA LYS A 135 9.89 -50.86 35.66
C LYS A 135 10.58 -50.41 34.37
N ILE A 136 11.90 -50.25 34.40
CA ILE A 136 12.67 -49.74 33.26
C ILE A 136 12.81 -50.79 32.16
N SER A 137 12.91 -52.08 32.51
CA SER A 137 12.92 -53.17 31.51
C SER A 137 11.59 -53.34 30.77
N GLN A 138 10.50 -52.76 31.29
CA GLN A 138 9.16 -52.79 30.68
C GLN A 138 8.86 -51.56 29.80
N LEU A 139 9.75 -50.57 29.76
CA LEU A 139 9.60 -49.39 28.92
C LEU A 139 9.88 -49.73 27.45
N ASN A 140 9.13 -49.14 26.53
CA ASN A 140 9.36 -49.32 25.09
C ASN A 140 10.59 -48.51 24.62
N GLN A 141 11.16 -48.91 23.48
CA GLN A 141 12.42 -48.38 22.93
C GLN A 141 12.46 -46.84 22.85
N GLU A 142 11.37 -46.19 22.41
CA GLU A 142 11.28 -44.72 22.38
C GLU A 142 11.24 -44.07 23.77
N LYS A 143 10.52 -44.65 24.75
CA LYS A 143 10.45 -44.08 26.10
C LYS A 143 11.74 -44.30 26.88
N LEU A 144 12.43 -45.41 26.67
CA LEU A 144 13.79 -45.67 27.19
C LEU A 144 14.75 -44.59 26.70
N ASN A 145 14.78 -44.33 25.39
CA ASN A 145 15.64 -43.30 24.81
C ASN A 145 15.32 -41.90 25.36
N ARG A 146 14.03 -41.52 25.47
CA ARG A 146 13.63 -40.25 26.10
C ARG A 146 14.02 -40.16 27.58
N TYR A 147 13.92 -41.26 28.32
CA TYR A 147 14.26 -41.31 29.74
C TYR A 147 15.77 -41.09 29.97
N PHE A 148 16.63 -41.67 29.12
CA PHE A 148 18.07 -41.40 29.16
C PHE A 148 18.41 -39.97 28.73
N LEU A 149 17.68 -39.40 27.75
CA LEU A 149 17.83 -38.00 27.35
C LEU A 149 17.39 -37.01 28.45
N SER A 150 16.40 -37.37 29.26
CA SER A 150 15.97 -36.56 30.41
C SER A 150 16.92 -36.64 31.59
N ILE A 151 17.64 -37.76 31.75
CA ILE A 151 18.67 -37.88 32.79
C ILE A 151 19.81 -36.90 32.50
N GLY A 152 20.32 -36.81 31.27
CA GLY A 152 21.42 -35.89 30.91
C GLY A 152 21.12 -34.39 31.03
N THR A 153 19.86 -34.01 31.27
CA THR A 153 19.41 -32.62 31.41
C THR A 153 18.68 -32.45 32.74
N MET A 154 19.43 -32.12 33.81
CA MET A 154 18.93 -31.97 35.18
C MET A 154 17.50 -31.41 35.25
N GLY A 155 16.54 -32.23 35.67
CA GLY A 155 15.16 -31.80 35.97
C GLY A 155 14.27 -31.41 34.78
N ASN A 156 14.67 -31.66 33.53
CA ASN A 156 13.95 -31.15 32.36
C ASN A 156 12.85 -32.07 31.79
N GLU A 157 12.54 -33.19 32.45
CA GLU A 157 11.37 -34.02 32.09
C GLU A 157 10.06 -33.19 32.08
N ARG A 158 9.99 -32.17 32.94
CA ARG A 158 8.87 -31.21 32.97
C ARG A 158 8.74 -30.43 31.65
N TYR A 159 9.85 -30.00 31.05
CA TYR A 159 9.83 -29.29 29.77
C TYR A 159 9.46 -30.22 28.61
N LEU A 160 9.91 -31.47 28.62
CA LEU A 160 9.46 -32.48 27.64
C LEU A 160 7.95 -32.73 27.74
N LYS A 161 7.41 -32.87 28.95
CA LYS A 161 5.95 -32.99 29.16
C LYS A 161 5.19 -31.74 28.69
N ILE A 162 5.77 -30.55 28.85
CA ILE A 162 5.20 -29.30 28.33
C ILE A 162 5.21 -29.29 26.80
N ALA A 163 6.31 -29.69 26.16
CA ALA A 163 6.40 -29.80 24.70
C ALA A 163 5.40 -30.83 24.14
N ASP A 164 5.30 -32.01 24.74
CA ASP A 164 4.31 -33.04 24.38
C ASP A 164 2.87 -32.51 24.54
N ARG A 165 2.59 -31.78 25.62
CA ARG A 165 1.29 -31.14 25.83
C ARG A 165 1.00 -30.09 24.75
N PHE A 166 1.95 -29.23 24.42
CA PHE A 166 1.77 -28.25 23.35
C PHE A 166 1.56 -28.90 21.98
N LYS A 167 2.28 -29.98 21.66
CA LYS A 167 2.02 -30.77 20.44
C LYS A 167 0.60 -31.36 20.44
N GLN A 168 0.13 -31.88 21.58
CA GLN A 168 -1.23 -32.39 21.69
C GLN A 168 -2.27 -31.27 21.50
N GLU A 169 -2.11 -30.12 22.15
CA GLU A 169 -3.02 -28.97 21.99
C GLU A 169 -3.02 -28.45 20.54
N ALA A 170 -1.85 -28.33 19.91
CA ALA A 170 -1.76 -27.99 18.48
C ALA A 170 -2.50 -29.02 17.61
N SER A 171 -2.38 -30.31 17.89
CA SER A 171 -3.05 -31.35 17.12
C SER A 171 -4.58 -31.36 17.27
N LYS A 172 -5.13 -30.78 18.35
CA LYS A 172 -6.58 -30.57 18.51
C LYS A 172 -7.09 -29.44 17.63
N LEU A 173 -6.24 -28.42 17.39
CA LEU A 173 -6.57 -27.26 16.58
C LEU A 173 -6.46 -27.55 15.08
N TYR A 174 -5.39 -28.22 14.62
CA TYR A 174 -5.17 -28.54 13.21
C TYR A 174 -4.48 -29.89 12.98
N LYS A 175 -4.94 -30.61 11.95
CA LYS A 175 -4.25 -31.79 11.37
C LYS A 175 -4.37 -31.77 9.85
N GLN A 176 -3.28 -32.14 9.16
CA GLN A 176 -3.20 -32.10 7.69
C GLN A 176 -4.31 -32.88 6.98
N THR A 177 -4.76 -34.01 7.55
CA THR A 177 -5.85 -34.85 7.01
C THR A 177 -7.08 -34.91 7.93
N GLY A 178 -7.10 -34.12 9.01
CA GLY A 178 -8.17 -34.16 10.00
C GLY A 178 -9.41 -33.37 9.57
N ARG A 179 -10.60 -33.96 9.73
CA ARG A 179 -11.88 -33.24 9.53
C ARG A 179 -12.50 -32.70 10.83
N VAL A 180 -12.06 -33.23 11.98
CA VAL A 180 -12.56 -32.90 13.31
C VAL A 180 -11.94 -31.63 13.92
N PRO A 181 -10.64 -31.32 13.73
CA PRO A 181 -10.00 -30.15 14.35
C PRO A 181 -10.68 -28.83 13.99
N GLU A 182 -10.67 -27.87 14.91
CA GLU A 182 -11.44 -26.62 14.77
C GLU A 182 -10.98 -25.77 13.57
N ILE A 183 -9.68 -25.65 13.32
CA ILE A 183 -9.14 -24.91 12.17
C ILE A 183 -9.64 -25.54 10.86
N ASN A 184 -9.59 -26.87 10.74
CA ASN A 184 -10.06 -27.58 9.57
C ASN A 184 -11.57 -27.38 9.34
N LYS A 185 -12.39 -27.34 10.40
CA LYS A 185 -13.83 -27.02 10.30
C LYS A 185 -14.07 -25.57 9.86
N LYS A 186 -13.37 -24.61 10.48
CA LYS A 186 -13.49 -23.19 10.14
C LYS A 186 -13.10 -22.89 8.69
N ILE A 187 -12.05 -23.55 8.17
CA ILE A 187 -11.68 -23.44 6.74
C ILE A 187 -12.83 -23.89 5.82
N VAL A 188 -13.54 -24.96 6.17
CA VAL A 188 -14.69 -25.44 5.39
C VAL A 188 -15.87 -24.45 5.47
N GLU A 189 -16.16 -23.90 6.65
CA GLU A 189 -17.20 -22.87 6.84
C GLU A 189 -16.90 -21.59 6.06
N ILE A 190 -15.66 -21.11 6.12
CA ILE A 190 -15.19 -19.94 5.37
C ILE A 190 -15.35 -20.16 3.87
N ARG A 191 -14.94 -21.31 3.32
CA ARG A 191 -15.12 -21.61 1.89
C ARG A 191 -16.60 -21.61 1.48
N LYS A 192 -17.49 -22.11 2.34
CA LYS A 192 -18.93 -22.10 2.10
C LYS A 192 -19.47 -20.65 2.08
N LYS A 193 -19.08 -19.83 3.05
CA LYS A 193 -19.48 -18.41 3.13
C LYS A 193 -18.88 -17.57 2.01
N GLU A 194 -17.65 -17.84 1.59
CA GLU A 194 -17.00 -17.21 0.43
C GLU A 194 -17.80 -17.48 -0.86
N LYS A 195 -18.27 -18.72 -1.06
CA LYS A 195 -19.11 -19.08 -2.21
C LYS A 195 -20.45 -18.34 -2.19
N GLN A 196 -21.09 -18.22 -1.02
CA GLN A 196 -22.33 -17.46 -0.84
C GLN A 196 -22.11 -15.95 -1.09
N LEU A 197 -20.99 -15.40 -0.62
CA LEU A 197 -20.60 -14.01 -0.88
C LEU A 197 -20.35 -13.74 -2.37
N LYS A 198 -19.71 -14.67 -3.08
CA LYS A 198 -19.50 -14.54 -4.54
C LYS A 198 -20.83 -14.50 -5.31
N THR A 199 -21.80 -15.33 -4.92
CA THR A 199 -23.14 -15.32 -5.55
C THR A 199 -23.91 -14.03 -5.29
N VAL A 200 -23.85 -13.48 -4.07
CA VAL A 200 -24.55 -12.23 -3.73
C VAL A 200 -23.79 -11.00 -4.29
N LYS A 201 -22.45 -11.03 -4.36
CA LYS A 201 -21.65 -9.99 -5.01
C LYS A 201 -21.97 -9.87 -6.52
N ALA A 202 -22.24 -10.98 -7.19
CA ALA A 202 -22.70 -10.97 -8.58
C ALA A 202 -24.06 -10.24 -8.73
N GLN A 203 -24.97 -10.37 -7.76
CA GLN A 203 -26.23 -9.62 -7.71
C GLN A 203 -26.02 -8.13 -7.39
N ASN A 204 -24.97 -7.78 -6.64
CA ASN A 204 -24.63 -6.39 -6.33
C ASN A 204 -23.97 -5.63 -7.52
N ASN A 205 -23.29 -6.35 -8.42
CA ASN A 205 -22.88 -5.76 -9.71
C ASN A 205 -24.09 -5.35 -10.57
N GLN A 206 -25.17 -6.13 -10.53
CA GLN A 206 -26.42 -5.79 -11.19
C GLN A 206 -27.07 -4.54 -10.57
N TYR A 207 -26.94 -4.35 -9.25
CA TYR A 207 -27.35 -3.11 -8.58
C TYR A 207 -26.58 -1.89 -9.12
N ASN A 208 -25.25 -1.96 -9.18
CA ASN A 208 -24.43 -0.86 -9.73
C ASN A 208 -24.73 -0.58 -11.21
N GLN A 209 -24.99 -1.61 -12.01
CA GLN A 209 -25.41 -1.45 -13.41
C GLN A 209 -26.75 -0.73 -13.53
N LEU A 210 -27.74 -1.08 -12.70
CA LEU A 210 -29.05 -0.42 -12.68
C LEU A 210 -28.98 1.03 -12.19
N VAL A 211 -28.11 1.33 -11.23
CA VAL A 211 -27.84 2.72 -10.78
C VAL A 211 -27.24 3.55 -11.92
N ASN A 212 -26.24 3.01 -12.62
CA ASN A 212 -25.61 3.69 -13.77
C ASN A 212 -26.59 3.89 -14.92
N GLN A 213 -27.40 2.87 -15.26
CA GLN A 213 -28.45 2.98 -16.27
C GLN A 213 -29.48 4.06 -15.91
N LYS A 214 -29.88 4.16 -14.63
CA LYS A 214 -30.76 5.23 -14.17
C LYS A 214 -30.13 6.61 -14.38
N LEU A 215 -28.84 6.79 -14.04
CA LEU A 215 -28.14 8.06 -14.22
C LEU A 215 -27.98 8.45 -15.69
N GLU A 216 -27.66 7.50 -16.57
CA GLU A 216 -27.58 7.70 -18.03
C GLU A 216 -28.92 8.12 -18.63
N LEU A 217 -30.01 7.47 -18.19
CA LEU A 217 -31.37 7.83 -18.59
C LEU A 217 -31.73 9.24 -18.10
N GLU A 218 -31.38 9.62 -16.86
CA GLU A 218 -31.60 10.97 -16.34
C GLU A 218 -30.86 12.05 -17.12
N GLN A 219 -29.59 11.79 -17.48
CA GLN A 219 -28.80 12.70 -18.31
C GLN A 219 -29.39 12.83 -19.72
N SER A 220 -29.80 11.72 -20.33
CA SER A 220 -30.39 11.71 -21.67
C SER A 220 -31.73 12.45 -21.72
N ILE A 221 -32.58 12.26 -20.70
CA ILE A 221 -33.83 13.01 -20.54
C ILE A 221 -33.56 14.51 -20.44
N ASN A 222 -32.56 14.92 -19.65
CA ASN A 222 -32.19 16.33 -19.53
C ASN A 222 -31.68 16.92 -20.85
N GLN A 223 -30.85 16.20 -21.59
CA GLN A 223 -30.37 16.64 -22.91
C GLN A 223 -31.53 16.81 -23.91
N LEU A 224 -32.45 15.84 -23.97
CA LEU A 224 -33.63 15.95 -24.83
C LEU A 224 -34.51 17.12 -24.43
N ARG A 225 -34.70 17.40 -23.12
CA ARG A 225 -35.43 18.58 -22.65
C ARG A 225 -34.78 19.90 -23.07
N THR A 226 -33.44 19.99 -23.01
CA THR A 226 -32.73 21.20 -23.48
C THR A 226 -32.89 21.41 -24.99
N LYS A 227 -32.86 20.34 -25.78
CA LYS A 227 -33.11 20.39 -27.23
C LYS A 227 -34.55 20.79 -27.53
N GLN A 228 -35.51 20.22 -26.80
CA GLN A 228 -36.92 20.59 -26.91
C GLN A 228 -37.11 22.10 -26.67
N GLN A 229 -36.52 22.64 -25.60
CA GLN A 229 -36.61 24.06 -25.28
C GLN A 229 -35.97 24.95 -26.36
N ALA A 230 -34.83 24.53 -26.93
CA ALA A 230 -34.19 25.26 -28.03
C ALA A 230 -35.07 25.30 -29.30
N ILE A 231 -35.70 24.17 -29.65
CA ILE A 231 -36.63 24.07 -30.79
C ILE A 231 -37.87 24.95 -30.54
N GLU A 232 -38.43 24.94 -29.33
CA GLU A 232 -39.57 25.79 -28.95
C GLU A 232 -39.23 27.29 -29.07
N THR A 233 -38.04 27.70 -28.59
CA THR A 233 -37.56 29.09 -28.69
C THR A 233 -37.32 29.50 -30.16
N HIS A 234 -36.86 28.57 -30.99
CA HIS A 234 -36.65 28.81 -32.42
C HIS A 234 -37.97 28.96 -33.17
N LEU A 235 -38.97 28.12 -32.85
CA LEU A 235 -40.33 28.25 -33.38
C LEU A 235 -40.98 29.59 -33.03
N GLU A 236 -40.80 30.09 -31.80
CA GLU A 236 -41.29 31.43 -31.42
C GLU A 236 -40.71 32.52 -32.32
N LYS A 237 -39.39 32.51 -32.56
CA LYS A 237 -38.71 33.46 -33.45
C LYS A 237 -39.21 33.37 -34.90
N LEU A 238 -39.37 32.16 -35.45
CA LEU A 238 -39.86 31.99 -36.82
C LEU A 238 -41.29 32.52 -36.99
N ASN A 239 -42.17 32.34 -35.99
CA ASN A 239 -43.52 32.88 -36.03
C ASN A 239 -43.56 34.42 -35.96
N GLU A 240 -42.61 35.06 -35.25
CA GLU A 240 -42.46 36.53 -35.26
C GLU A 240 -42.04 37.08 -36.63
N LEU A 241 -41.21 36.34 -37.38
CA LEU A 241 -40.78 36.73 -38.73
C LEU A 241 -41.95 36.76 -39.72
N THR A 242 -42.85 35.77 -39.64
CA THR A 242 -44.04 35.69 -40.49
C THR A 242 -44.93 36.94 -40.36
N ASN A 243 -45.09 37.47 -39.14
CA ASN A 243 -45.91 38.66 -38.89
C ASN A 243 -45.32 39.96 -39.48
N ASN A 244 -44.01 40.00 -39.77
CA ASN A 244 -43.30 41.19 -40.25
C ASN A 244 -42.96 41.16 -41.75
N TRP A 245 -43.28 40.07 -42.45
CA TRP A 245 -42.90 39.82 -43.84
C TRP A 245 -43.42 40.88 -44.83
N GLN A 246 -44.64 41.38 -44.64
CA GLN A 246 -45.28 42.34 -45.55
C GLN A 246 -44.59 43.72 -45.57
N TYR A 247 -44.04 44.17 -44.44
CA TYR A 247 -43.32 45.45 -44.33
C TYR A 247 -41.93 45.39 -44.99
N PHE A 248 -41.29 44.22 -44.98
CA PHE A 248 -39.97 43.99 -45.57
C PHE A 248 -40.00 44.05 -47.11
N VAL A 249 -41.07 43.54 -47.74
CA VAL A 249 -41.24 43.59 -49.21
C VAL A 249 -41.40 45.03 -49.72
N GLU A 250 -42.15 45.89 -49.01
CA GLU A 250 -42.34 47.31 -49.38
C GLU A 250 -41.02 48.11 -49.29
N MET A 251 -40.22 47.86 -48.25
CA MET A 251 -38.92 48.52 -48.05
C MET A 251 -37.92 48.20 -49.18
N LYS A 252 -37.75 46.92 -49.56
CA LYS A 252 -36.83 46.53 -50.64
C LYS A 252 -37.21 47.13 -51.99
N ALA A 253 -38.50 47.30 -52.27
CA ALA A 253 -38.97 47.91 -53.51
C ALA A 253 -38.58 49.40 -53.64
N ILE A 254 -38.62 50.17 -52.55
CA ILE A 254 -38.29 51.61 -52.56
C ILE A 254 -36.77 51.83 -52.52
N GLN A 255 -36.01 51.03 -51.75
CA GLN A 255 -34.54 51.07 -51.73
C GLN A 255 -33.93 50.79 -53.12
N LYS A 256 -34.50 49.82 -53.86
CA LYS A 256 -34.08 49.51 -55.24
C LYS A 256 -34.22 50.70 -56.21
N GLN A 257 -35.24 51.55 -56.03
CA GLN A 257 -35.44 52.73 -56.88
C GLN A 257 -34.53 53.94 -56.53
N ILE A 258 -33.91 53.94 -55.35
CA ILE A 258 -33.04 55.02 -54.87
C ILE A 258 -31.56 54.72 -55.17
N SER A 259 -31.18 53.44 -55.09
CA SER A 259 -29.81 52.99 -55.42
C SER A 259 -29.48 53.14 -56.90
N GLU A 260 -30.48 53.17 -57.78
CA GLU A 260 -30.31 53.29 -59.23
C GLU A 260 -30.00 54.73 -59.72
N ALA A 261 -30.10 55.77 -58.89
CA ALA A 261 -29.77 57.13 -59.33
C ALA A 261 -28.81 57.85 -58.37
N GLN A 262 -27.65 58.28 -58.90
CA GLN A 262 -26.58 58.98 -58.18
C GLN A 262 -26.08 60.19 -58.98
N LEU A 263 -26.01 61.38 -58.37
CA LEU A 263 -25.41 62.59 -58.97
C LEU A 263 -24.57 63.43 -57.97
N LYS A 264 -23.47 64.00 -58.46
CA LYS A 264 -22.55 64.95 -57.77
C LYS A 264 -22.62 66.35 -58.42
N LYS A 265 -22.34 67.42 -57.65
CA LYS A 265 -22.51 68.86 -57.97
C LYS A 265 -21.84 69.31 -59.29
N LEU A 266 -22.53 70.16 -60.06
CA LEU A 266 -22.11 70.68 -61.37
C LEU A 266 -21.94 72.23 -61.39
N PRO A 267 -21.05 72.81 -62.24
CA PRO A 267 -20.78 74.26 -62.37
C PRO A 267 -21.63 74.99 -63.46
N GLU A 268 -21.90 76.30 -63.29
CA GLU A 268 -22.97 77.02 -64.04
C GLU A 268 -22.68 77.42 -65.53
N ASP A 269 -21.42 77.66 -65.97
CA ASP A 269 -21.09 78.24 -67.32
C ASP A 269 -20.17 77.39 -68.27
N GLY A 270 -20.11 76.07 -68.11
CA GLY A 270 -19.06 75.23 -68.72
C GLY A 270 -19.04 75.00 -70.25
N LEU A 271 -20.04 75.43 -71.01
CA LEU A 271 -20.18 75.06 -72.45
C LEU A 271 -19.46 75.98 -73.47
N TYR A 272 -19.00 77.18 -73.09
CA TYR A 272 -18.44 78.19 -74.01
C TYR A 272 -16.92 78.08 -74.26
N GLN A 273 -16.15 77.51 -73.33
CA GLN A 273 -14.68 77.55 -73.33
C GLN A 273 -13.99 76.52 -74.24
N LEU A 274 -14.73 75.57 -74.83
CA LEU A 274 -14.14 74.41 -75.52
C LEU A 274 -13.69 74.71 -76.98
N GLN A 275 -14.34 75.65 -77.66
CA GLN A 275 -14.22 75.81 -79.11
C GLN A 275 -12.91 76.48 -79.59
N HIS A 276 -12.23 77.28 -78.76
CA HIS A 276 -11.07 78.10 -79.12
C HIS A 276 -9.72 77.33 -79.22
N PHE A 277 -9.53 76.24 -78.48
CA PHE A 277 -8.23 75.58 -78.36
C PHE A 277 -7.83 74.65 -79.52
N ASN A 278 -8.73 74.32 -80.45
CA ASN A 278 -8.47 73.32 -81.49
C ASN A 278 -7.68 73.84 -82.72
N GLN A 279 -7.65 75.15 -83.00
CA GLN A 279 -7.09 75.70 -84.25
C GLN A 279 -5.55 75.85 -84.26
N GLU A 280 -4.89 76.11 -83.12
CA GLU A 280 -3.45 76.43 -83.03
C GLU A 280 -2.49 75.22 -83.18
N LEU A 281 -2.99 74.00 -83.02
CA LEU A 281 -2.15 72.79 -82.94
C LEU A 281 -1.65 72.27 -84.29
N GLN A 282 -2.16 72.77 -85.42
CA GLN A 282 -1.90 72.16 -86.74
C GLN A 282 -0.65 72.71 -87.45
N GLN A 283 -0.23 73.95 -87.18
CA GLN A 283 0.91 74.60 -87.86
C GLN A 283 2.28 74.08 -87.41
N ILE A 284 2.42 73.61 -86.17
CA ILE A 284 3.71 73.25 -85.56
C ILE A 284 4.30 71.95 -86.14
N LYS A 285 3.51 71.13 -86.83
CA LYS A 285 3.90 69.78 -87.26
C LYS A 285 4.88 69.73 -88.45
N ASN A 286 4.95 70.77 -89.29
CA ASN A 286 5.67 70.70 -90.58
C ASN A 286 7.18 71.02 -90.51
N GLU A 287 7.65 71.87 -89.59
CA GLU A 287 9.06 72.30 -89.50
C GLU A 287 10.02 71.20 -88.98
N LEU A 288 9.49 70.19 -88.32
CA LEU A 288 10.30 69.16 -87.66
C LEU A 288 10.98 68.16 -88.61
N ILE A 289 10.49 68.02 -89.84
CA ILE A 289 10.93 66.98 -90.78
C ILE A 289 12.30 67.31 -91.42
N LYS A 290 12.60 68.59 -91.68
CA LYS A 290 13.82 69.00 -92.42
C LYS A 290 15.15 68.79 -91.68
N LYS A 291 15.17 68.82 -90.34
CA LYS A 291 16.40 68.73 -89.54
C LYS A 291 16.91 67.29 -89.39
N GLU A 292 16.16 66.30 -89.84
CA GLU A 292 16.51 64.88 -89.68
C GLU A 292 17.53 64.36 -90.70
N GLU A 293 17.61 64.92 -91.90
CA GLU A 293 18.45 64.36 -92.97
C GLU A 293 19.96 64.63 -92.79
N GLN A 294 20.35 65.80 -92.23
CA GLN A 294 21.75 66.23 -92.08
C GLN A 294 22.55 65.39 -91.06
N LEU A 295 21.87 64.81 -90.07
CA LEU A 295 22.47 63.97 -89.02
C LEU A 295 23.02 62.62 -89.53
N SER A 296 22.64 62.18 -90.74
CA SER A 296 22.93 60.82 -91.22
C SER A 296 24.33 60.59 -91.80
N SER A 297 25.11 61.65 -92.07
CA SER A 297 26.38 61.56 -92.81
C SER A 297 27.64 61.49 -91.93
N LEU A 298 27.68 62.25 -90.83
CA LEU A 298 28.79 62.27 -89.86
C LEU A 298 28.96 60.96 -89.07
N THR A 299 27.93 60.12 -89.09
CA THR A 299 27.84 58.87 -88.33
C THR A 299 28.69 57.71 -88.91
N LYS A 300 29.28 57.85 -90.11
CA LYS A 300 30.00 56.74 -90.79
C LYS A 300 31.51 56.59 -90.47
N GLN A 301 32.16 57.51 -89.75
CA GLN A 301 33.62 57.54 -89.53
C GLN A 301 34.13 56.85 -88.23
N LEU A 302 33.32 56.06 -87.54
CA LEU A 302 33.57 55.53 -86.17
C LEU A 302 33.74 53.98 -86.10
N ALA A 303 34.65 53.35 -86.88
CA ALA A 303 34.80 51.87 -86.88
C ALA A 303 35.92 51.33 -85.91
N PRO A 304 35.65 50.35 -85.02
CA PRO A 304 36.55 49.92 -83.89
C PRO A 304 37.56 48.76 -84.16
N SER A 305 38.61 48.57 -83.30
CA SER A 305 39.64 47.48 -83.30
C SER A 305 39.17 46.19 -82.61
N LYS A 306 39.86 45.02 -82.61
CA LYS A 306 39.29 43.78 -82.00
C LYS A 306 39.11 43.81 -80.47
N GLU A 307 40.04 44.40 -79.73
CA GLU A 307 39.96 44.57 -78.28
C GLU A 307 39.01 45.74 -77.90
N LEU A 308 38.97 46.80 -78.73
CA LEU A 308 37.99 47.88 -78.60
C LEU A 308 36.60 47.49 -79.09
N ASP A 309 36.45 46.58 -80.05
CA ASP A 309 35.20 46.04 -80.58
C ASP A 309 34.68 45.00 -79.59
N PHE A 310 35.56 44.20 -78.97
CA PHE A 310 35.22 43.38 -77.81
C PHE A 310 34.83 44.24 -76.60
N TYR A 311 35.57 45.32 -76.32
CA TYR A 311 35.18 46.28 -75.30
C TYR A 311 33.87 46.97 -75.68
N GLU A 312 33.69 47.61 -76.82
CA GLU A 312 32.44 48.27 -77.23
C GLU A 312 31.25 47.32 -77.20
N THR A 313 31.42 46.05 -77.58
CA THR A 313 30.38 45.03 -77.49
C THR A 313 30.13 44.54 -76.05
N HIS A 314 31.10 44.64 -75.14
CA HIS A 314 31.00 44.16 -73.76
C HIS A 314 31.33 45.22 -72.70
N ASN A 315 31.30 46.51 -73.03
CA ASN A 315 31.88 47.60 -72.24
C ASN A 315 31.08 47.74 -70.97
N GLU A 316 29.76 47.75 -71.12
CA GLU A 316 28.86 47.74 -69.98
C GLU A 316 29.12 46.55 -69.06
N ASN A 317 29.33 45.36 -69.63
CA ASN A 317 29.55 44.15 -68.83
C ASN A 317 30.91 44.19 -68.12
N LEU A 318 31.95 44.69 -68.78
CA LEU A 318 33.28 44.87 -68.20
C LEU A 318 33.27 45.96 -67.12
N THR A 319 32.73 47.14 -67.41
CA THR A 319 32.64 48.26 -66.44
C THR A 319 31.82 47.85 -65.21
N LYS A 320 30.66 47.21 -65.40
CA LYS A 320 29.87 46.63 -64.29
C LYS A 320 30.65 45.57 -63.51
N LEU A 321 31.49 44.75 -64.18
CA LEU A 321 32.32 43.76 -63.51
C LEU A 321 33.46 44.42 -62.70
N LEU A 322 34.08 45.48 -63.22
CA LEU A 322 35.14 46.22 -62.54
C LEU A 322 34.65 46.95 -61.29
N GLU A 323 33.46 47.54 -61.35
CA GLU A 323 32.78 48.11 -60.18
C GLU A 323 32.58 47.09 -59.06
N THR A 324 32.43 45.80 -59.41
CA THR A 324 32.27 44.73 -58.42
C THR A 324 33.57 44.21 -57.82
N ILE A 325 34.75 44.54 -58.39
CA ILE A 325 36.05 44.03 -57.92
C ILE A 325 36.32 44.34 -56.44
N PRO A 326 36.18 45.60 -55.96
CA PRO A 326 36.40 45.90 -54.54
C PRO A 326 35.46 45.12 -53.62
N THR A 327 34.24 44.86 -54.09
CA THR A 327 33.23 44.07 -53.38
C THR A 327 33.65 42.60 -53.26
N ILE A 328 34.19 42.01 -54.32
CA ILE A 328 34.71 40.63 -54.31
C ILE A 328 35.96 40.51 -53.43
N GLU A 329 36.87 41.48 -53.46
CA GLU A 329 38.03 41.53 -52.56
C GLU A 329 37.60 41.61 -51.09
N ALA A 330 36.56 42.40 -50.78
CA ALA A 330 35.98 42.45 -49.45
C ALA A 330 35.33 41.12 -49.04
N TYR A 331 34.71 40.39 -49.97
CA TYR A 331 34.17 39.05 -49.70
C TYR A 331 35.25 38.02 -49.41
N LEU A 332 36.43 38.08 -50.06
CA LEU A 332 37.56 37.18 -49.77
C LEU A 332 38.08 37.35 -48.33
N VAL A 333 38.19 38.59 -47.85
CA VAL A 333 38.58 38.86 -46.46
C VAL A 333 37.52 38.35 -45.47
N LYS A 334 36.24 38.56 -45.79
CA LYS A 334 35.11 38.06 -44.98
C LYS A 334 35.08 36.54 -44.90
N GLU A 335 35.37 35.83 -45.99
CA GLU A 335 35.45 34.38 -46.02
C GLU A 335 36.52 33.84 -45.05
N GLN A 336 37.72 34.44 -45.06
CA GLN A 336 38.81 34.06 -44.16
C GLN A 336 38.43 34.24 -42.69
N GLN A 337 37.82 35.39 -42.34
CA GLN A 337 37.36 35.66 -40.98
C GLN A 337 36.26 34.69 -40.54
N ALA A 338 35.29 34.39 -41.43
CA ALA A 338 34.22 33.44 -41.16
C ALA A 338 34.77 32.02 -40.92
N ASN A 339 35.75 31.57 -41.73
CA ASN A 339 36.39 30.27 -41.55
C ASN A 339 37.11 30.14 -40.19
N GLN A 340 37.85 31.18 -39.77
CA GLN A 340 38.50 31.20 -38.44
C GLN A 340 37.48 31.16 -37.29
N LYS A 341 36.37 31.90 -37.40
CA LYS A 341 35.31 31.89 -36.39
C LYS A 341 34.65 30.50 -36.27
N ASN A 342 34.47 29.78 -37.38
CA ASN A 342 33.92 28.43 -37.35
C ASN A 342 34.81 27.43 -36.59
N GLU A 343 36.13 27.53 -36.74
CA GLU A 343 37.08 26.66 -36.02
C GLU A 343 36.99 26.87 -34.50
N GLN A 344 36.88 28.13 -34.05
CA GLN A 344 36.71 28.47 -32.64
C GLN A 344 35.38 27.96 -32.06
N LEU A 345 34.27 28.18 -32.79
CA LEU A 345 32.95 27.69 -32.39
C LEU A 345 32.91 26.16 -32.28
N PHE A 346 33.58 25.44 -33.18
CA PHE A 346 33.67 23.99 -33.12
C PHE A 346 34.36 23.49 -31.84
N GLN A 347 35.45 24.13 -31.41
CA GLN A 347 36.13 23.79 -30.15
C GLN A 347 35.25 24.06 -28.92
N GLN A 348 34.53 25.18 -28.90
CA GLN A 348 33.61 25.52 -27.81
C GLN A 348 32.45 24.52 -27.71
N ILE A 349 31.87 24.11 -28.84
CA ILE A 349 30.82 23.08 -28.88
C ILE A 349 31.33 21.76 -28.26
N GLN A 350 32.56 21.34 -28.56
CA GLN A 350 33.13 20.11 -27.98
C GLN A 350 33.33 20.20 -26.46
N GLN A 351 33.69 21.38 -25.94
CA GLN A 351 33.83 21.60 -24.49
C GLN A 351 32.48 21.51 -23.78
N GLU A 352 31.44 22.12 -24.35
CA GLU A 352 30.08 22.07 -23.79
C GLU A 352 29.50 20.65 -23.76
N TYR A 353 29.73 19.84 -24.80
CA TYR A 353 29.34 18.41 -24.78
C TYR A 353 29.99 17.65 -23.61
N ARG A 354 31.25 17.94 -23.29
CA ARG A 354 31.94 17.33 -22.13
C ARG A 354 31.38 17.81 -20.81
N TYR A 355 31.06 19.10 -20.67
CA TYR A 355 30.46 19.65 -19.45
C TYR A 355 29.10 19.02 -19.15
N LEU A 356 28.30 18.78 -20.18
CA LEU A 356 26.96 18.19 -20.07
C LEU A 356 26.95 16.65 -19.91
N ASN A 357 28.12 16.00 -19.84
CA ASN A 357 28.29 14.54 -19.83
C ASN A 357 27.62 13.82 -21.01
N LEU A 358 27.66 14.45 -22.19
CA LEU A 358 27.10 13.92 -23.41
C LEU A 358 28.19 13.45 -24.37
N ALA A 359 27.94 12.37 -25.12
CA ALA A 359 28.84 11.94 -26.18
C ALA A 359 28.81 12.96 -27.33
N ILE A 360 29.98 13.19 -27.95
CA ILE A 360 30.10 13.99 -29.16
C ILE A 360 29.15 13.40 -30.22
N ASP A 361 28.42 14.25 -30.93
CA ASP A 361 27.35 13.90 -31.90
C ASP A 361 26.00 13.44 -31.33
N THR A 362 25.80 13.46 -30.00
CA THR A 362 24.45 13.26 -29.46
C THR A 362 23.51 14.40 -29.91
N PRO A 363 22.29 14.08 -30.37
CA PRO A 363 21.31 15.08 -30.76
C PRO A 363 20.95 15.95 -29.55
N ILE A 364 21.04 17.27 -29.73
CA ILE A 364 20.72 18.23 -28.67
C ILE A 364 19.22 18.51 -28.75
N PRO A 365 18.47 18.35 -27.67
CA PRO A 365 17.04 18.63 -27.67
C PRO A 365 16.79 20.10 -28.01
N LEU A 366 15.73 20.35 -28.78
CA LEU A 366 15.26 21.70 -29.08
C LEU A 366 14.82 22.40 -27.78
N LYS A 367 14.79 23.75 -27.81
CA LYS A 367 14.20 24.51 -26.71
C LYS A 367 12.74 24.10 -26.57
N LEU A 368 12.37 23.63 -25.38
CA LEU A 368 11.01 23.18 -25.09
C LEU A 368 10.04 24.35 -25.28
N SER A 369 8.91 24.10 -25.93
CA SER A 369 7.85 25.09 -26.04
C SER A 369 7.19 25.33 -24.67
N ASN A 370 6.51 26.46 -24.49
CA ASN A 370 5.75 26.71 -23.26
C ASN A 370 4.73 25.60 -23.00
N GLU A 371 4.13 25.03 -24.04
CA GLU A 371 3.20 23.90 -23.95
C GLU A 371 3.90 22.61 -23.47
N GLN A 372 5.11 22.33 -23.96
CA GLN A 372 5.91 21.19 -23.49
C GLN A 372 6.39 21.37 -22.04
N LEU A 373 6.79 22.59 -21.67
CA LEU A 373 7.16 22.93 -20.30
C LEU A 373 5.96 22.81 -19.36
N GLU A 374 4.78 23.26 -19.77
CA GLU A 374 3.53 23.07 -19.01
C GLU A 374 3.20 21.58 -18.86
N LYS A 375 3.37 20.77 -19.92
CA LYS A 375 3.19 19.32 -19.82
C LYS A 375 4.20 18.65 -18.88
N LEU A 376 5.46 19.08 -18.87
CA LEU A 376 6.45 18.60 -17.89
C LEU A 376 6.13 19.04 -16.47
N ARG A 377 5.65 20.28 -16.27
CA ARG A 377 5.16 20.77 -14.99
C ARG A 377 3.96 19.96 -14.53
N GLU A 378 3.02 19.65 -15.42
CA GLU A 378 1.86 18.81 -15.11
C GLU A 378 2.32 17.42 -14.66
N LEU A 379 3.24 16.79 -15.39
CA LEU A 379 3.81 15.50 -15.03
C LEU A 379 4.57 15.56 -13.69
N GLN A 380 5.34 16.62 -13.45
CA GLN A 380 6.02 16.85 -12.17
C GLN A 380 5.02 17.01 -11.03
N VAL A 381 4.01 17.87 -11.19
CA VAL A 381 2.96 18.09 -10.19
C VAL A 381 2.23 16.79 -9.88
N ARG A 382 1.91 16.00 -10.90
CA ARG A 382 1.29 14.67 -10.71
C ARG A 382 2.27 13.71 -10.00
N GLN A 383 3.54 13.65 -10.39
CA GLN A 383 4.55 12.82 -9.71
C GLN A 383 4.75 13.20 -8.24
N ASP A 384 4.80 14.50 -7.95
CA ASP A 384 4.90 15.07 -6.61
C ASP A 384 3.64 14.79 -5.80
N PHE A 385 2.46 14.89 -6.42
CA PHE A 385 1.18 14.53 -5.81
C PHE A 385 1.19 13.08 -5.34
N TYR A 386 1.49 12.12 -6.22
CA TYR A 386 1.56 10.70 -5.84
C TYR A 386 2.61 10.45 -4.76
N THR A 387 3.75 11.13 -4.81
CA THR A 387 4.83 10.95 -3.83
C THR A 387 4.44 11.50 -2.45
N LYS A 388 3.86 12.71 -2.39
CA LYS A 388 3.35 13.31 -1.14
C LYS A 388 2.17 12.52 -0.57
N GLU A 389 1.23 12.12 -1.43
CA GLU A 389 0.06 11.36 -0.99
C GLU A 389 0.48 9.98 -0.45
N GLN A 390 1.38 9.26 -1.15
CA GLN A 390 1.94 8.00 -0.67
C GLN A 390 2.65 8.16 0.69
N GLN A 391 3.41 9.24 0.89
CA GLN A 391 4.07 9.52 2.17
C GLN A 391 3.06 9.75 3.30
N SER A 392 2.08 10.63 3.08
CA SER A 392 1.03 10.91 4.07
C SER A 392 0.15 9.69 4.40
N LEU A 393 -0.19 8.87 3.40
CA LEU A 393 -0.91 7.61 3.61
C LEU A 393 -0.07 6.59 4.38
N SER A 394 1.25 6.55 4.14
CA SER A 394 2.17 5.68 4.89
C SER A 394 2.24 6.07 6.37
N GLU A 395 2.33 7.36 6.67
CA GLU A 395 2.29 7.88 8.05
C GLU A 395 0.94 7.54 8.72
N LYS A 396 -0.18 7.76 8.01
CA LYS A 396 -1.52 7.41 8.50
C LYS A 396 -1.68 5.91 8.75
N TYR A 397 -1.12 5.07 7.89
CA TYR A 397 -1.11 3.62 8.06
C TYR A 397 -0.36 3.20 9.33
N GLN A 398 0.82 3.79 9.59
CA GLN A 398 1.58 3.53 10.81
C GLN A 398 0.82 3.95 12.07
N GLN A 399 0.17 5.12 12.04
CA GLN A 399 -0.65 5.61 13.13
C GLN A 399 -1.84 4.68 13.43
N LEU A 400 -2.59 4.29 12.40
CA LEU A 400 -3.74 3.39 12.55
C LEU A 400 -3.34 2.00 13.04
N ASN A 401 -2.20 1.46 12.57
CA ASN A 401 -1.69 0.19 13.09
C ASN A 401 -1.28 0.28 14.56
N PHE A 402 -0.68 1.39 14.98
CA PHE A 402 -0.37 1.62 16.38
C PHE A 402 -1.64 1.69 17.24
N GLU A 403 -2.66 2.42 16.77
CA GLU A 403 -3.96 2.53 17.43
C GLU A 403 -4.68 1.17 17.51
N ASN A 404 -4.68 0.38 16.43
CA ASN A 404 -5.25 -0.96 16.38
C ASN A 404 -4.58 -1.88 17.42
N ASN A 405 -3.24 -1.88 17.47
CA ASN A 405 -2.48 -2.67 18.44
C ASN A 405 -2.79 -2.26 19.89
N ALA A 406 -2.93 -0.96 20.16
CA ALA A 406 -3.29 -0.46 21.48
C ALA A 406 -4.73 -0.85 21.88
N LEU A 407 -5.69 -0.76 20.96
CA LEU A 407 -7.08 -1.20 21.17
C LEU A 407 -7.17 -2.70 21.43
N ASN A 408 -6.43 -3.52 20.68
CA ASN A 408 -6.37 -4.97 20.89
C ASN A 408 -5.77 -5.33 22.25
N GLN A 409 -4.76 -4.61 22.72
CA GLN A 409 -4.24 -4.77 24.08
C GLN A 409 -5.27 -4.39 25.17
N GLN A 410 -6.07 -3.35 24.94
CA GLN A 410 -7.14 -2.96 25.87
C GLN A 410 -8.29 -3.98 25.87
N LEU A 411 -8.66 -4.50 24.70
CA LEU A 411 -9.63 -5.58 24.54
C LEU A 411 -9.19 -6.83 25.32
N ASP A 412 -7.94 -7.24 25.17
CA ASP A 412 -7.36 -8.36 25.91
C ASP A 412 -7.43 -8.17 27.43
N GLN A 413 -7.22 -6.94 27.92
CA GLN A 413 -7.30 -6.63 29.36
C GLN A 413 -8.72 -6.71 29.89
N VAL A 414 -9.70 -6.16 29.17
CA VAL A 414 -11.12 -6.19 29.58
C VAL A 414 -11.68 -7.60 29.44
N GLU A 415 -11.33 -8.34 28.38
CA GLU A 415 -11.81 -9.70 28.13
C GLU A 415 -11.37 -10.68 29.23
N ARG A 416 -10.17 -10.52 29.78
CA ARG A 416 -9.71 -11.30 30.96
C ARG A 416 -10.55 -11.08 32.22
N LEU A 417 -11.22 -9.94 32.33
CA LEU A 417 -12.06 -9.58 33.49
C LEU A 417 -13.53 -10.00 33.29
N LEU A 418 -13.93 -10.40 32.08
CA LEU A 418 -15.28 -10.82 31.76
C LEU A 418 -15.60 -12.23 32.27
N TRP A 419 -16.82 -12.42 32.79
CA TRP A 419 -17.34 -13.76 33.04
C TRP A 419 -17.63 -14.48 31.73
N GLU A 420 -17.57 -15.81 31.77
CA GLU A 420 -18.06 -16.65 30.69
C GLU A 420 -19.54 -16.33 30.36
N ASN A 421 -19.90 -16.35 29.07
CA ASN A 421 -21.24 -15.97 28.62
C ASN A 421 -22.36 -16.79 29.30
N GLN A 422 -22.15 -18.09 29.54
CA GLN A 422 -23.12 -18.93 30.26
C GLN A 422 -23.30 -18.51 31.71
N GLN A 423 -22.23 -18.13 32.41
CA GLN A 423 -22.28 -17.70 33.80
C GLN A 423 -23.00 -16.36 33.92
N PHE A 424 -22.69 -15.41 33.02
CA PHE A 424 -23.37 -14.12 32.98
C PHE A 424 -24.87 -14.26 32.71
N GLN A 425 -25.27 -15.12 31.75
CA GLN A 425 -26.68 -15.37 31.44
C GLN A 425 -27.45 -15.98 32.61
N GLN A 426 -26.87 -16.94 33.33
CA GLN A 426 -27.51 -17.54 34.52
C GLN A 426 -27.74 -16.52 35.64
N VAL A 427 -26.77 -15.64 35.87
CA VAL A 427 -26.86 -14.57 36.88
C VAL A 427 -27.83 -13.47 36.44
N GLU A 428 -27.84 -13.12 35.14
CA GLU A 428 -28.80 -12.18 34.54
C GLU A 428 -30.24 -12.70 34.63
N GLU A 429 -30.46 -14.00 34.35
CA GLU A 429 -31.75 -14.66 34.46
C GLU A 429 -32.24 -14.68 35.92
N PHE A 430 -31.36 -14.96 36.88
CA PHE A 430 -31.69 -14.90 38.31
C PHE A 430 -32.09 -13.48 38.76
N TYR A 431 -31.31 -12.45 38.40
CA TYR A 431 -31.60 -11.07 38.82
C TYR A 431 -32.76 -10.43 38.05
N SER A 432 -32.98 -10.78 36.78
CA SER A 432 -34.13 -10.34 35.99
C SER A 432 -35.44 -10.97 36.48
N VAL A 433 -35.44 -12.28 36.77
CA VAL A 433 -36.60 -13.01 37.34
C VAL A 433 -36.94 -12.49 38.74
N ASN A 434 -35.95 -12.19 39.59
CA ASN A 434 -36.19 -11.60 40.91
C ASN A 434 -36.66 -10.13 40.86
N LYS A 435 -36.25 -9.35 39.85
CA LYS A 435 -36.78 -8.00 39.60
C LYS A 435 -38.25 -8.06 39.17
N ILE A 436 -38.62 -9.03 38.32
CA ILE A 436 -40.00 -9.29 37.88
C ILE A 436 -40.85 -9.83 39.04
N GLN A 437 -40.32 -10.69 39.91
CA GLN A 437 -41.02 -11.20 41.10
C GLN A 437 -41.17 -10.14 42.20
N ARG A 438 -40.20 -9.22 42.40
CA ARG A 438 -40.34 -8.07 43.30
C ARG A 438 -41.37 -7.05 42.79
N GLN A 439 -41.45 -6.81 41.47
CA GLN A 439 -42.50 -5.96 40.88
C GLN A 439 -43.89 -6.62 40.93
N LYS A 440 -44.01 -7.95 40.71
CA LYS A 440 -45.29 -8.68 40.87
C LYS A 440 -45.75 -8.84 42.32
N ASN A 441 -44.83 -8.96 43.29
CA ASN A 441 -45.19 -9.05 44.70
C ASN A 441 -45.60 -7.70 45.34
N GLN A 442 -45.38 -6.58 44.66
CA GLN A 442 -45.97 -5.28 45.05
C GLN A 442 -47.40 -5.06 44.51
N SER A 443 -47.92 -5.94 43.64
CA SER A 443 -49.22 -5.76 43.00
C SER A 443 -50.34 -6.67 43.49
N THR A 444 -50.18 -7.40 44.60
CA THR A 444 -51.32 -8.08 45.24
C THR A 444 -52.07 -7.12 46.17
N LYS A 445 -52.59 -6.02 45.60
CA LYS A 445 -53.81 -5.40 46.13
C LYS A 445 -54.99 -6.25 45.63
N PRO A 446 -56.06 -6.43 46.42
CA PRO A 446 -57.20 -7.25 46.00
C PRO A 446 -57.70 -6.75 44.65
N THR A 447 -57.85 -7.66 43.69
CA THR A 447 -58.32 -7.35 42.33
C THR A 447 -59.58 -6.49 42.40
N PHE A 448 -59.57 -5.33 41.75
CA PHE A 448 -60.67 -4.36 41.67
C PHE A 448 -62.04 -5.03 41.46
N ALA A 449 -62.07 -6.14 40.72
CA ALA A 449 -63.24 -6.97 40.48
C ALA A 449 -63.93 -7.54 41.75
N THR A 450 -63.21 -7.90 42.81
CA THR A 450 -63.82 -8.43 44.04
C THR A 450 -64.47 -7.32 44.87
N ILE A 451 -63.85 -6.14 44.92
CA ILE A 451 -64.42 -4.95 45.57
C ILE A 451 -65.64 -4.44 44.77
N PHE A 452 -65.54 -4.44 43.44
CA PHE A 452 -66.63 -4.02 42.55
C PHE A 452 -67.84 -4.98 42.61
N MET A 453 -67.62 -6.29 42.70
CA MET A 453 -68.72 -7.25 42.91
C MET A 453 -69.41 -7.08 44.26
N GLN A 454 -68.67 -6.74 45.31
CA GLN A 454 -69.25 -6.45 46.63
C GLN A 454 -70.07 -5.15 46.60
N LEU A 455 -69.54 -4.08 46.00
CA LEU A 455 -70.25 -2.81 45.80
C LEU A 455 -71.49 -2.98 44.92
N ALA A 456 -71.39 -3.71 43.80
CA ALA A 456 -72.53 -4.03 42.95
C ALA A 456 -73.58 -4.87 43.69
N GLY A 457 -73.16 -5.79 44.55
CA GLY A 457 -74.05 -6.54 45.43
C GLY A 457 -74.83 -5.64 46.38
N PHE A 458 -74.16 -4.70 47.05
CA PHE A 458 -74.80 -3.75 47.97
C PHE A 458 -75.74 -2.77 47.25
N VAL A 459 -75.35 -2.26 46.08
CA VAL A 459 -76.21 -1.39 45.25
C VAL A 459 -77.45 -2.13 44.76
N SER A 460 -77.32 -3.40 44.34
CA SER A 460 -78.46 -4.23 43.94
C SER A 460 -79.42 -4.48 45.10
N ILE A 461 -78.89 -4.72 46.31
CA ILE A 461 -79.72 -4.87 47.52
C ILE A 461 -80.47 -3.56 47.82
N GLY A 462 -79.82 -2.40 47.71
CA GLY A 462 -80.45 -1.08 47.90
C GLY A 462 -81.56 -0.79 46.88
N LEU A 463 -81.33 -1.07 45.60
CA LEU A 463 -82.34 -0.96 44.54
C LEU A 463 -83.53 -1.92 44.75
N GLY A 464 -83.27 -3.10 45.32
CA GLY A 464 -84.29 -4.10 45.62
C GLY A 464 -85.29 -3.67 46.70
N PHE A 465 -84.91 -2.78 47.62
CA PHE A 465 -85.84 -2.21 48.61
C PHE A 465 -86.82 -1.19 48.00
N VAL A 466 -86.50 -0.60 46.85
CA VAL A 466 -87.33 0.42 46.18
C VAL A 466 -88.21 -0.17 45.07
N THR A 467 -87.79 -1.28 44.45
CA THR A 467 -88.42 -1.77 43.20
C THR A 467 -88.95 -3.21 43.27
N SER A 468 -88.16 -4.18 43.76
CA SER A 468 -88.53 -5.61 43.80
C SER A 468 -87.55 -6.44 44.63
N ARG A 469 -88.07 -7.42 45.40
CA ARG A 469 -87.27 -8.34 46.24
C ARG A 469 -86.29 -9.22 45.45
N PHE A 470 -86.43 -9.34 44.13
CA PHE A 470 -85.54 -10.13 43.29
C PHE A 470 -84.09 -9.61 43.30
N PHE A 471 -83.90 -8.29 43.31
CA PHE A 471 -82.56 -7.69 43.30
C PHE A 471 -81.77 -7.88 44.60
N ILE A 472 -82.45 -8.17 45.71
CA ILE A 472 -81.83 -8.47 47.00
C ILE A 472 -81.14 -9.85 46.95
N LEU A 473 -81.80 -10.86 46.38
CA LEU A 473 -81.24 -12.21 46.22
C LEU A 473 -80.04 -12.22 45.28
N PHE A 474 -80.11 -11.43 44.19
CA PHE A 474 -79.01 -11.29 43.24
C PHE A 474 -77.77 -10.63 43.88
N GLY A 475 -77.98 -9.60 44.71
CA GLY A 475 -76.88 -8.95 45.41
C GLY A 475 -76.18 -9.83 46.45
N LEU A 476 -76.94 -10.67 47.18
CA LEU A 476 -76.35 -11.64 48.13
C LEU A 476 -75.52 -12.73 47.43
N ALA A 477 -75.95 -13.20 46.25
CA ALA A 477 -75.21 -14.19 45.46
C ALA A 477 -73.85 -13.66 44.96
N LEU A 478 -73.79 -12.39 44.55
CA LEU A 478 -72.54 -11.73 44.13
C LEU A 478 -71.52 -11.62 45.27
N ILE A 479 -71.99 -11.32 46.49
CA ILE A 479 -71.12 -11.25 47.67
C ILE A 479 -70.57 -12.63 48.03
N ALA A 480 -71.40 -13.68 48.02
CA ALA A 480 -70.97 -15.06 48.31
C ALA A 480 -69.93 -15.56 47.28
N PHE A 481 -70.14 -15.28 45.99
CA PHE A 481 -69.20 -15.64 44.93
C PHE A 481 -67.84 -14.92 45.08
N SER A 482 -67.85 -13.67 45.53
CA SER A 482 -66.63 -12.91 45.83
C SER A 482 -65.82 -13.55 46.99
N GLY A 483 -66.50 -14.06 48.03
CA GLY A 483 -65.87 -14.72 49.16
C GLY A 483 -65.17 -16.04 48.78
N TYR A 484 -65.81 -16.85 47.93
CA TYR A 484 -65.24 -18.11 47.44
C TYR A 484 -63.95 -17.90 46.60
N ARG A 485 -63.93 -16.86 45.75
CA ARG A 485 -62.76 -16.48 44.92
C ARG A 485 -61.54 -16.09 45.74
N VAL A 486 -61.72 -15.46 46.91
CA VAL A 486 -60.61 -15.04 47.78
C VAL A 486 -60.01 -16.23 48.52
N LEU A 487 -60.85 -17.18 48.94
CA LEU A 487 -60.40 -18.41 49.60
C LEU A 487 -59.60 -19.34 48.66
N SER A 488 -60.02 -19.47 47.39
CA SER A 488 -59.32 -20.34 46.43
C SER A 488 -57.95 -19.81 45.98
N LEU A 489 -57.68 -18.52 46.17
CA LEU A 489 -56.36 -17.92 45.90
C LEU A 489 -55.33 -18.17 47.03
N LYS A 490 -55.77 -18.62 48.21
CA LYS A 490 -54.90 -18.86 49.36
C LYS A 490 -54.20 -20.23 49.33
N GLU A 491 -54.67 -21.19 48.53
CA GLU A 491 -54.11 -22.57 48.49
C GLU A 491 -52.96 -22.78 47.50
N LYS A 492 -52.62 -21.80 46.65
CA LYS A 492 -51.48 -21.91 45.71
C LYS A 492 -50.25 -21.12 46.18
N LYS A 493 -49.62 -21.56 47.28
CA LYS A 493 -48.22 -21.19 47.60
C LYS A 493 -47.42 -22.45 47.94
N LYS A 494 -46.86 -23.09 46.92
CA LYS A 494 -45.72 -24.02 47.07
C LYS A 494 -44.48 -23.32 46.52
N LYS A 495 -43.45 -23.25 47.36
CA LYS A 495 -42.12 -22.66 47.12
C LYS A 495 -41.48 -23.22 45.83
N SER A 496 -41.01 -22.34 44.96
CA SER A 496 -39.81 -22.63 44.15
C SER A 496 -38.66 -21.82 44.74
N THR A 497 -37.82 -22.48 45.52
CA THR A 497 -36.49 -21.99 45.88
C THR A 497 -35.59 -22.17 44.66
N LEU A 498 -35.36 -21.10 43.90
CA LEU A 498 -34.15 -20.99 43.09
C LEU A 498 -33.02 -20.69 44.07
N ASP A 499 -31.98 -21.52 44.08
CA ASP A 499 -30.80 -21.31 44.90
C ASP A 499 -30.18 -19.94 44.60
N ALA A 500 -29.63 -19.28 45.63
CA ALA A 500 -28.97 -18.00 45.46
C ALA A 500 -27.77 -18.15 44.51
N PRO A 501 -27.56 -17.23 43.55
CA PRO A 501 -26.41 -17.28 42.67
C PRO A 501 -25.13 -17.14 43.48
N ALA A 502 -24.05 -17.73 42.97
CA ALA A 502 -22.73 -17.66 43.60
C ALA A 502 -22.16 -16.24 43.68
N TYR A 503 -22.76 -15.27 42.97
CA TYR A 503 -22.24 -13.92 42.79
C TYR A 503 -23.22 -12.87 43.32
N SER A 504 -22.66 -11.77 43.84
CA SER A 504 -23.41 -10.64 44.37
C SER A 504 -23.98 -9.75 43.25
N TYR A 505 -24.96 -8.92 43.61
CA TYR A 505 -25.57 -7.98 42.67
C TYR A 505 -24.59 -6.89 42.21
N GLU A 506 -23.66 -6.48 43.07
CA GLU A 506 -22.58 -5.53 42.72
C GLU A 506 -21.63 -6.13 41.68
N GLU A 507 -21.29 -7.41 41.79
CA GLU A 507 -20.45 -8.10 40.80
C GLU A 507 -21.16 -8.26 39.45
N PHE A 508 -22.47 -8.51 39.47
CA PHE A 508 -23.28 -8.55 38.24
C PHE A 508 -23.31 -7.19 37.51
N ILE A 509 -23.47 -6.08 38.24
CA ILE A 509 -23.44 -4.73 37.66
C ILE A 509 -22.06 -4.40 37.10
N ARG A 510 -20.99 -4.75 37.83
CA ARG A 510 -19.61 -4.59 37.37
C ARG A 510 -19.36 -5.35 36.06
N GLN A 511 -19.95 -6.52 35.90
CA GLN A 511 -19.86 -7.30 34.66
C GLN A 511 -20.67 -6.72 33.50
N GLN A 512 -21.84 -6.13 33.76
CA GLN A 512 -22.57 -5.38 32.74
C GLN A 512 -21.75 -4.19 32.23
N GLU A 513 -21.08 -3.46 33.12
CA GLU A 513 -20.23 -2.32 32.76
C GLU A 513 -19.01 -2.77 31.93
N LEU A 514 -18.32 -3.84 32.34
CA LEU A 514 -17.18 -4.41 31.59
C LEU A 514 -17.60 -4.89 30.19
N ARG A 515 -18.78 -5.51 30.04
CA ARG A 515 -19.32 -5.96 28.73
C ARG A 515 -19.74 -4.81 27.83
N LYS A 516 -20.09 -3.66 28.40
CA LYS A 516 -20.36 -2.43 27.66
C LYS A 516 -19.05 -1.82 27.16
N GLN A 517 -18.05 -1.69 28.04
CA GLN A 517 -16.70 -1.22 27.69
C GLN A 517 -16.04 -2.10 26.62
N TRP A 518 -16.15 -3.42 26.74
CA TRP A 518 -15.62 -4.35 25.73
C TRP A 518 -16.28 -4.16 24.35
N ARG A 519 -17.61 -3.97 24.28
CA ARG A 519 -18.33 -3.69 23.03
C ARG A 519 -17.93 -2.35 22.41
N GLU A 520 -17.73 -1.32 23.23
CA GLU A 520 -17.27 -0.01 22.77
C GLU A 520 -15.84 -0.07 22.22
N LEU A 521 -14.94 -0.84 22.85
CA LEU A 521 -13.58 -1.06 22.36
C LEU A 521 -13.53 -1.91 21.08
N LEU A 522 -14.40 -2.92 20.97
CA LEU A 522 -14.48 -3.80 19.80
C LEU A 522 -14.95 -3.01 18.57
N ALA A 523 -15.99 -2.20 18.72
CA ALA A 523 -16.50 -1.33 17.65
C ALA A 523 -15.43 -0.35 17.15
N LYS A 524 -14.62 0.21 18.06
CA LYS A 524 -13.47 1.07 17.70
C LYS A 524 -12.38 0.28 16.96
N SER A 525 -12.07 -0.94 17.38
CA SER A 525 -11.08 -1.79 16.70
C SER A 525 -11.50 -2.15 15.27
N ASP A 526 -12.79 -2.46 15.07
CA ASP A 526 -13.36 -2.72 13.75
C ASP A 526 -13.29 -1.48 12.84
N GLU A 527 -13.62 -0.30 13.38
CA GLU A 527 -13.55 0.98 12.65
C GLU A 527 -12.11 1.31 12.21
N VAL A 528 -11.13 1.10 13.11
CA VAL A 528 -9.70 1.27 12.79
C VAL A 528 -9.26 0.25 11.74
N THR A 529 -9.70 -1.01 11.84
CA THR A 529 -9.35 -2.07 10.87
C THR A 529 -9.91 -1.79 9.47
N ILE A 530 -11.14 -1.27 9.37
CA ILE A 530 -11.70 -0.78 8.11
C ILE A 530 -10.86 0.37 7.55
N SER A 531 -10.46 1.32 8.41
CA SER A 531 -9.63 2.45 8.03
C SER A 531 -8.24 2.01 7.53
N VAL A 532 -7.62 1.02 8.16
CA VAL A 532 -6.36 0.41 7.71
C VAL A 532 -6.52 -0.16 6.30
N ASN A 533 -7.56 -0.96 6.06
CA ASN A 533 -7.81 -1.57 4.75
C ASN A 533 -8.08 -0.53 3.64
N GLN A 534 -8.76 0.58 3.97
CA GLN A 534 -8.96 1.68 3.03
C GLN A 534 -7.64 2.37 2.69
N VAL A 535 -6.77 2.61 3.68
CA VAL A 535 -5.47 3.24 3.48
C VAL A 535 -4.54 2.32 2.68
N THR A 536 -4.56 1.01 2.92
CA THR A 536 -3.75 0.05 2.12
C THR A 536 -4.17 0.02 0.66
N HIS A 537 -5.48 0.02 0.37
CA HIS A 537 -5.97 0.08 -1.01
C HIS A 537 -5.53 1.37 -1.70
N LYS A 538 -5.66 2.52 -1.02
CA LYS A 538 -5.18 3.80 -1.55
C LYS A 538 -3.68 3.81 -1.79
N LEU A 539 -2.87 3.20 -0.91
CA LEU A 539 -1.43 3.06 -1.12
C LEU A 539 -1.10 2.25 -2.37
N GLU A 540 -1.83 1.17 -2.63
CA GLU A 540 -1.70 0.37 -3.86
C GLU A 540 -2.07 1.19 -5.11
N GLU A 541 -3.20 1.91 -5.08
CA GLU A 541 -3.62 2.83 -6.16
C GLU A 541 -2.57 3.90 -6.45
N MET A 542 -2.04 4.55 -5.41
CA MET A 542 -0.99 5.56 -5.56
C MET A 542 0.30 4.98 -6.15
N THR A 543 0.65 3.74 -5.78
CA THR A 543 1.85 3.05 -6.29
C THR A 543 1.71 2.74 -7.78
N VAL A 544 0.54 2.25 -8.20
CA VAL A 544 0.23 2.00 -9.62
C VAL A 544 0.21 3.30 -10.42
N GLY A 545 -0.44 4.35 -9.89
CA GLY A 545 -0.48 5.67 -10.53
C GLY A 545 0.91 6.29 -10.73
N LYS A 546 1.79 6.17 -9.72
CA LYS A 546 3.19 6.60 -9.80
C LYS A 546 3.99 5.85 -10.86
N GLN A 547 3.80 4.54 -10.98
CA GLN A 547 4.44 3.74 -12.04
C GLN A 547 3.94 4.13 -13.43
N GLY A 548 2.63 4.40 -13.57
CA GLY A 548 2.05 4.89 -14.82
C GLY A 548 2.67 6.21 -15.27
N ILE A 549 2.85 7.16 -14.35
CA ILE A 549 3.52 8.43 -14.65
C ILE A 549 4.98 8.23 -15.02
N LEU A 550 5.71 7.35 -14.33
CA LEU A 550 7.09 7.03 -14.68
C LEU A 550 7.22 6.50 -16.11
N LEU A 551 6.25 5.71 -16.57
CA LEU A 551 6.19 5.25 -17.96
C LEU A 551 5.90 6.39 -18.93
N GLU A 552 4.95 7.27 -18.59
CA GLU A 552 4.59 8.46 -19.38
C GLU A 552 5.78 9.43 -19.50
N ILE A 553 6.52 9.65 -18.41
CA ILE A 553 7.77 10.41 -18.36
C ILE A 553 8.82 9.82 -19.30
N ASN A 554 9.05 8.51 -19.22
CA ASN A 554 10.00 7.82 -20.09
C ASN A 554 9.62 7.91 -21.57
N GLN A 555 8.32 7.83 -21.87
CA GLN A 555 7.80 7.98 -23.23
C GLN A 555 8.04 9.40 -23.75
N VAL A 556 7.66 10.43 -22.99
CA VAL A 556 7.87 11.84 -23.33
C VAL A 556 9.35 12.15 -23.52
N GLN A 557 10.22 11.63 -22.64
CA GLN A 557 11.67 11.77 -22.77
C GLN A 557 12.19 11.15 -24.08
N SER A 558 11.65 10.00 -24.49
CA SER A 558 12.03 9.37 -25.75
C SER A 558 11.51 10.10 -26.98
N GLU A 559 10.25 10.57 -26.96
CA GLU A 559 9.61 11.30 -28.06
C GLU A 559 10.30 12.63 -28.32
N TRP A 560 10.70 13.33 -27.26
CA TRP A 560 11.36 14.65 -27.36
C TRP A 560 12.88 14.56 -27.36
N GLN A 561 13.42 13.34 -27.46
CA GLN A 561 14.86 13.07 -27.50
C GLN A 561 15.63 13.69 -26.31
N LEU A 562 14.98 13.75 -25.15
CA LEU A 562 15.58 14.23 -23.92
C LEU A 562 16.55 13.17 -23.37
N PRO A 563 17.75 13.54 -22.92
CA PRO A 563 18.69 12.58 -22.35
C PRO A 563 18.12 11.95 -21.08
N LYS A 564 18.01 10.61 -21.06
CA LYS A 564 17.47 9.82 -19.91
C LYS A 564 18.21 10.00 -18.58
N GLN A 565 19.40 10.61 -18.63
CA GLN A 565 20.25 10.85 -17.46
C GLN A 565 19.75 12.04 -16.62
N TYR A 566 18.90 12.88 -17.20
CA TYR A 566 18.35 14.08 -16.56
C TYR A 566 16.92 13.80 -16.05
N ALA A 567 16.61 14.30 -14.86
CA ALA A 567 15.27 14.30 -14.33
C ALA A 567 14.43 15.40 -15.01
N ILE A 568 13.10 15.24 -15.03
CA ILE A 568 12.20 16.28 -15.60
C ILE A 568 12.40 17.64 -14.91
N THR A 569 12.70 17.65 -13.62
CA THR A 569 12.97 18.84 -12.82
C THR A 569 14.14 19.66 -13.35
N ASP A 570 15.13 19.01 -13.96
CA ASP A 570 16.33 19.69 -14.48
C ASP A 570 15.96 20.57 -15.69
N PHE A 571 14.96 20.16 -16.48
CA PHE A 571 14.43 20.91 -17.62
C PHE A 571 13.44 22.02 -17.22
N LEU A 572 12.94 21.98 -15.98
CA LEU A 572 12.01 22.97 -15.42
C LEU A 572 12.71 24.06 -14.61
N SER A 573 14.04 23.99 -14.50
CA SER A 573 14.87 25.01 -13.89
C SER A 573 14.82 26.34 -14.64
N GLU A 574 15.13 27.46 -13.97
CA GLU A 574 15.07 28.80 -14.58
C GLU A 574 16.02 28.96 -15.77
N SER A 575 17.11 28.18 -15.81
CA SER A 575 18.12 28.21 -16.86
C SER A 575 18.09 26.93 -17.67
N ASP A 576 17.81 27.03 -18.98
CA ASP A 576 17.83 25.89 -19.87
C ASP A 576 19.27 25.36 -20.05
N PRO A 577 19.57 24.13 -19.61
CA PRO A 577 20.94 23.61 -19.56
C PRO A 577 21.57 23.44 -20.95
N PHE A 578 20.76 23.45 -22.02
CA PHE A 578 21.21 23.29 -23.40
C PHE A 578 21.22 24.61 -24.19
N GLU A 579 20.92 25.75 -23.55
CA GLU A 579 20.81 27.03 -24.24
C GLU A 579 22.12 27.44 -24.92
N LEU A 580 23.23 27.39 -24.17
CA LEU A 580 24.55 27.78 -24.67
C LEU A 580 24.97 26.94 -25.87
N ILE A 581 24.80 25.61 -25.79
CA ILE A 581 25.21 24.72 -26.88
C ILE A 581 24.32 24.86 -28.13
N ARG A 582 23.04 25.25 -27.98
CA ARG A 582 22.18 25.62 -29.11
C ARG A 582 22.59 26.95 -29.73
N GLN A 583 22.93 27.96 -28.92
CA GLN A 583 23.44 29.24 -29.42
C GLN A 583 24.73 29.05 -30.23
N LEU A 584 25.68 28.28 -29.71
CA LEU A 584 26.93 27.97 -30.42
C LEU A 584 26.70 27.24 -31.74
N LYS A 585 25.80 26.24 -31.78
CA LYS A 585 25.45 25.55 -33.04
C LYS A 585 24.71 26.46 -34.04
N ASN A 586 23.86 27.36 -33.55
CA ASN A 586 23.19 28.34 -34.41
C ASN A 586 24.19 29.33 -34.99
N GLU A 587 25.11 29.85 -34.19
CA GLU A 587 26.19 30.71 -34.69
C GLU A 587 27.08 29.99 -35.71
N PHE A 588 27.39 28.71 -35.47
CA PHE A 588 28.19 27.91 -36.38
C PHE A 588 27.47 27.69 -37.71
N THR A 589 26.19 27.33 -37.67
CA THR A 589 25.38 27.12 -38.89
C THR A 589 25.15 28.42 -39.66
N GLU A 590 24.92 29.54 -38.97
CA GLU A 590 24.78 30.85 -39.62
C GLU A 590 26.09 31.29 -40.28
N ASN A 591 27.21 31.09 -39.60
CA ASN A 591 28.52 31.42 -40.15
C ASN A 591 28.91 30.49 -41.32
N GLN A 592 28.47 29.22 -41.32
CA GLN A 592 28.55 28.34 -42.49
C GLN A 592 27.68 28.81 -43.66
N ARG A 593 26.47 29.32 -43.40
CA ARG A 593 25.63 29.92 -44.45
C ARG A 593 26.29 31.16 -45.04
N ILE A 594 26.92 32.00 -44.22
CA ILE A 594 27.68 33.16 -44.71
C ILE A 594 28.78 32.70 -45.68
N ILE A 595 29.55 31.66 -45.32
CA ILE A 595 30.58 31.08 -46.20
C ILE A 595 29.97 30.52 -47.49
N GLN A 596 28.83 29.83 -47.41
CA GLN A 596 28.12 29.32 -48.60
C GLN A 596 27.64 30.45 -49.50
N VAL A 597 27.01 31.49 -48.94
CA VAL A 597 26.55 32.67 -49.69
C VAL A 597 27.74 33.37 -50.35
N ILE A 598 28.86 33.53 -49.66
CA ILE A 598 30.08 34.12 -50.23
C ILE A 598 30.58 33.26 -51.41
N ASN A 599 30.62 31.94 -51.25
CA ASN A 599 31.01 31.03 -52.31
C ASN A 599 30.05 31.07 -53.50
N ASP A 600 28.75 31.17 -53.27
CA ASP A 600 27.75 31.35 -54.33
C ASP A 600 27.96 32.69 -55.06
N GLN A 601 28.25 33.79 -54.32
CA GLN A 601 28.58 35.08 -54.93
C GLN A 601 29.84 34.98 -55.79
N PHE A 602 30.86 34.24 -55.34
CA PHE A 602 32.04 33.97 -56.14
C PHE A 602 31.73 33.18 -57.41
N GLN A 603 30.90 32.13 -57.34
CA GLN A 603 30.50 31.37 -58.53
C GLN A 603 29.68 32.20 -59.51
N VAL A 604 28.76 33.04 -59.00
CA VAL A 604 27.99 33.98 -59.83
C VAL A 604 28.91 35.00 -60.48
N TRP A 605 29.87 35.54 -59.74
CA TRP A 605 30.85 36.49 -60.25
C TRP A 605 31.77 35.85 -61.30
N LEU A 606 32.25 34.62 -61.06
CA LEU A 606 33.06 33.87 -62.03
C LEU A 606 32.29 33.56 -63.32
N LYS A 607 30.98 33.24 -63.23
CA LYS A 607 30.11 33.10 -64.41
C LYS A 607 29.92 34.43 -65.14
N LYS A 608 29.77 35.53 -64.42
CA LYS A 608 29.71 36.87 -65.03
C LYS A 608 31.04 37.25 -65.69
N ALA A 609 32.17 36.78 -65.17
CA ALA A 609 33.49 36.99 -65.75
C ALA A 609 33.84 35.98 -66.87
N GLU A 610 32.99 34.98 -67.13
CA GLU A 610 33.30 33.86 -68.04
C GLU A 610 33.56 34.29 -69.48
N PHE A 611 32.90 35.36 -69.95
CA PHE A 611 33.13 35.93 -71.28
C PHE A 611 34.56 36.46 -71.46
N LEU A 612 35.29 36.71 -70.37
CA LEU A 612 36.69 37.13 -70.39
C LEU A 612 37.66 35.96 -70.54
N LYS A 613 37.23 34.69 -70.46
CA LYS A 613 38.11 33.52 -70.64
C LYS A 613 38.87 33.52 -71.97
N SER A 614 38.31 34.12 -73.02
CA SER A 614 38.95 34.21 -74.34
C SER A 614 40.06 35.27 -74.42
N VAL A 615 40.14 36.19 -73.45
CA VAL A 615 41.05 37.34 -73.46
C VAL A 615 41.92 37.45 -72.20
N VAL A 616 41.51 36.84 -71.07
CA VAL A 616 42.19 36.86 -69.77
C VAL A 616 42.77 35.49 -69.41
N VAL A 617 44.08 35.44 -69.16
CA VAL A 617 44.84 34.21 -68.83
C VAL A 617 45.06 34.10 -67.31
N ALA A 618 44.35 33.20 -66.61
CA ALA A 618 44.43 32.97 -65.16
C ALA A 618 43.95 31.55 -64.73
N ASP A 619 44.17 31.14 -63.47
CA ASP A 619 43.55 29.93 -62.87
C ASP A 619 42.10 30.22 -62.42
N TRP A 620 41.14 29.68 -63.16
CA TRP A 620 39.71 29.97 -62.97
C TRP A 620 39.06 29.22 -61.79
N ASN A 621 39.78 28.34 -61.11
CA ASN A 621 39.29 27.67 -59.89
C ASN A 621 39.49 28.51 -58.62
N HIS A 622 40.34 29.55 -58.67
CA HIS A 622 40.64 30.43 -57.55
C HIS A 622 40.31 31.89 -57.91
N VAL A 623 39.30 32.45 -57.24
CA VAL A 623 38.79 33.82 -57.50
C VAL A 623 39.89 34.89 -57.41
N SER A 624 40.83 34.72 -56.47
CA SER A 624 41.97 35.61 -56.28
C SER A 624 42.88 35.68 -57.52
N ALA A 625 43.05 34.59 -58.26
CA ALA A 625 43.86 34.56 -59.48
C ALA A 625 43.17 35.25 -60.66
N VAL A 626 41.83 35.13 -60.77
CA VAL A 626 41.03 35.75 -61.83
C VAL A 626 40.99 37.29 -61.68
N LEU A 627 40.89 37.80 -60.44
CA LEU A 627 40.91 39.25 -60.16
C LEU A 627 42.19 39.92 -60.68
N ILE A 628 43.33 39.26 -60.54
CA ILE A 628 44.63 39.77 -61.00
C ILE A 628 44.64 39.87 -62.54
N GLY A 629 44.10 38.86 -63.24
CA GLY A 629 44.02 38.84 -64.70
C GLY A 629 43.14 39.94 -65.29
N ILE A 630 41.99 40.24 -64.65
CA ILE A 630 41.06 41.28 -65.13
C ILE A 630 41.68 42.68 -65.04
N LYS A 631 42.39 42.99 -63.94
CA LYS A 631 43.04 44.30 -63.75
C LYS A 631 44.03 44.65 -64.87
N HIS A 632 44.67 43.65 -65.47
CA HIS A 632 45.58 43.87 -66.60
C HIS A 632 44.86 44.22 -67.92
N LEU A 633 43.66 43.68 -68.18
CA LEU A 633 42.89 43.92 -69.40
C LEU A 633 42.39 45.38 -69.51
N VAL A 634 41.85 45.92 -68.43
CA VAL A 634 41.24 47.28 -68.40
C VAL A 634 42.22 48.35 -68.83
N LYS A 635 43.45 48.24 -68.34
CA LYS A 635 44.51 49.20 -68.61
C LYS A 635 44.87 49.30 -70.09
N ALA A 636 44.62 48.25 -70.87
CA ALA A 636 44.86 48.25 -72.32
C ALA A 636 43.75 49.00 -73.10
N ILE A 637 42.51 48.97 -72.63
CA ILE A 637 41.32 49.53 -73.31
C ILE A 637 41.21 51.05 -73.15
N GLU A 638 41.52 51.59 -71.95
CA GLU A 638 41.39 53.03 -71.67
C GLU A 638 42.21 53.90 -72.63
N GLY A 639 43.35 53.37 -73.12
CA GLY A 639 44.20 54.08 -74.09
C GLY A 639 43.58 54.27 -75.48
N GLU A 640 42.53 53.53 -75.84
CA GLU A 640 41.94 53.55 -77.18
C GLU A 640 40.65 54.40 -77.26
N LEU A 641 39.94 54.61 -76.14
CA LEU A 641 38.69 55.37 -76.08
C LEU A 641 38.84 56.90 -76.23
N GLU A 642 39.96 57.46 -75.77
CA GLU A 642 40.25 58.90 -75.89
C GLU A 642 40.24 59.37 -77.35
N HIS A 643 40.53 58.47 -78.29
CA HIS A 643 40.58 58.79 -79.71
C HIS A 643 39.19 59.09 -80.30
N GLN A 644 38.13 58.38 -79.89
CA GLN A 644 36.78 58.49 -80.47
C GLN A 644 35.97 59.70 -80.00
N ASN A 645 36.15 60.15 -78.75
CA ASN A 645 35.33 61.22 -78.16
C ASN A 645 35.44 62.57 -78.90
N LYS A 646 36.54 62.81 -79.61
CA LYS A 646 36.72 64.02 -80.44
C LYS A 646 35.76 64.10 -81.63
N VAL A 647 35.26 62.98 -82.14
CA VAL A 647 34.37 62.94 -83.33
C VAL A 647 32.90 63.19 -82.97
N LYS A 648 32.48 62.86 -81.74
CA LYS A 648 31.07 62.97 -81.28
C LYS A 648 30.61 64.40 -80.99
N ALA A 649 31.50 65.30 -80.57
CA ALA A 649 31.15 66.68 -80.21
C ALA A 649 30.49 67.47 -81.37
N SER A 650 30.86 67.19 -82.61
CA SER A 650 30.31 67.88 -83.79
C SER A 650 28.87 67.49 -84.16
N ILE A 651 28.31 66.44 -83.56
CA ILE A 651 26.95 65.93 -83.85
C ILE A 651 25.89 66.56 -82.91
N GLU A 652 26.27 66.97 -81.70
CA GLU A 652 25.33 67.48 -80.68
C GLU A 652 24.75 68.85 -81.01
N GLU A 653 25.50 69.71 -81.67
CA GLU A 653 25.10 71.09 -82.00
C GLU A 653 23.85 71.14 -82.91
N LEU A 654 23.73 70.19 -83.85
CA LEU A 654 22.61 70.07 -84.78
C LEU A 654 21.28 69.62 -84.13
N ASN A 655 21.33 68.96 -82.97
CA ASN A 655 20.13 68.43 -82.29
C ASN A 655 19.39 69.47 -81.44
N GLN A 656 20.07 70.52 -80.94
CA GLN A 656 19.45 71.54 -80.11
C GLN A 656 18.36 72.32 -80.85
N GLU A 657 18.56 72.65 -82.12
CA GLU A 657 17.63 73.44 -82.93
C GLU A 657 16.28 72.72 -83.17
N LYS A 658 16.26 71.38 -83.17
CA LYS A 658 15.04 70.57 -83.35
C LYS A 658 14.11 70.63 -82.12
N SER A 659 14.68 70.84 -80.93
CA SER A 659 13.97 70.74 -79.65
C SER A 659 12.99 71.89 -79.39
N ASP A 660 13.34 73.11 -79.82
CA ASP A 660 12.54 74.30 -79.49
C ASP A 660 11.20 74.35 -80.21
N TRP A 661 11.10 73.74 -81.40
CA TRP A 661 9.85 73.61 -82.14
C TRP A 661 8.84 72.67 -81.47
N LEU A 662 9.30 71.64 -80.75
CA LEU A 662 8.42 70.69 -80.06
C LEU A 662 7.75 71.27 -78.82
N LYS A 663 8.38 72.24 -78.14
CA LYS A 663 7.85 72.84 -76.89
C LYS A 663 6.55 73.62 -77.13
N LYS A 664 6.45 74.29 -78.27
CA LYS A 664 5.28 75.10 -78.64
C LYS A 664 4.02 74.25 -78.82
N ASN A 665 4.15 73.00 -79.27
CA ASN A 665 3.03 72.07 -79.50
C ASN A 665 2.33 71.64 -78.20
N LYS A 666 3.08 71.45 -77.12
CA LYS A 666 2.53 70.91 -75.85
C LYS A 666 1.62 71.90 -75.11
N ILE A 667 1.87 73.20 -75.23
CA ILE A 667 1.18 74.22 -74.44
C ILE A 667 -0.32 74.28 -74.79
N TYR A 668 -0.66 74.17 -76.07
CA TYR A 668 -2.05 74.26 -76.53
C TYR A 668 -2.86 72.98 -76.31
N GLN A 669 -2.22 71.81 -76.26
CA GLN A 669 -2.93 70.56 -75.92
C GLN A 669 -3.40 70.52 -74.47
N LYS A 670 -2.64 71.12 -73.54
CA LYS A 670 -2.94 71.07 -72.10
C LYS A 670 -4.20 71.85 -71.73
N LYS A 671 -4.38 73.06 -72.27
CA LYS A 671 -5.54 73.92 -71.97
C LYS A 671 -6.89 73.29 -72.34
N ARG A 672 -6.92 72.41 -73.34
CA ARG A 672 -8.14 71.70 -73.77
C ARG A 672 -8.52 70.56 -72.83
N ILE A 673 -7.53 69.90 -72.22
CA ILE A 673 -7.74 68.74 -71.35
C ILE A 673 -8.25 69.18 -69.96
N ASP A 674 -7.77 70.30 -69.44
CA ASP A 674 -8.13 70.79 -68.10
C ASP A 674 -9.64 71.14 -67.98
N LEU A 675 -10.27 71.60 -69.06
CA LEU A 675 -11.70 71.93 -69.10
C LEU A 675 -12.61 70.69 -68.95
N PHE A 676 -12.18 69.56 -69.51
CA PHE A 676 -12.92 68.30 -69.48
C PHE A 676 -12.83 67.59 -68.13
N GLN A 677 -11.72 67.77 -67.40
CA GLN A 677 -11.51 67.14 -66.09
C GLN A 677 -12.41 67.72 -64.97
N LEU A 678 -12.81 69.00 -65.05
CA LEU A 678 -13.61 69.66 -64.01
C LEU A 678 -15.00 69.05 -63.77
N VAL A 679 -15.60 68.41 -64.78
CA VAL A 679 -16.95 67.82 -64.71
C VAL A 679 -16.90 66.29 -64.90
N TYR A 680 -15.70 65.71 -64.89
CA TYR A 680 -15.43 64.28 -65.08
C TYR A 680 -16.10 63.72 -66.34
N VAL A 681 -15.76 64.33 -67.47
CA VAL A 681 -16.21 63.91 -68.79
C VAL A 681 -15.02 63.88 -69.74
N GLN A 682 -14.95 62.90 -70.63
CA GLN A 682 -13.80 62.67 -71.54
C GLN A 682 -14.06 63.24 -72.95
N ASP A 683 -15.31 63.59 -73.24
CA ASP A 683 -15.84 63.94 -74.56
C ASP A 683 -16.94 65.03 -74.47
N GLU A 684 -17.12 65.79 -75.53
CA GLU A 684 -17.99 66.96 -75.56
C GLU A 684 -19.49 66.63 -75.37
N GLU A 685 -19.93 65.42 -75.74
CA GLU A 685 -21.35 65.02 -75.77
C GLU A 685 -21.88 64.59 -74.38
N SER A 686 -21.02 63.96 -73.59
CA SER A 686 -21.32 63.46 -72.25
C SER A 686 -21.43 64.57 -71.18
N PHE A 687 -20.99 65.79 -71.49
CA PHE A 687 -21.02 66.95 -70.60
C PHE A 687 -22.43 67.54 -70.43
N ARG A 688 -23.34 67.36 -71.41
CA ARG A 688 -24.69 67.95 -71.41
C ARG A 688 -25.79 67.11 -70.74
N LYS A 689 -25.64 65.79 -70.60
CA LYS A 689 -26.69 64.87 -70.06
C LYS A 689 -26.79 64.79 -68.52
N LYS A 690 -25.73 65.14 -67.77
CA LYS A 690 -25.68 64.98 -66.30
C LYS A 690 -26.50 66.03 -65.51
N PHE A 691 -26.87 67.16 -66.10
CA PHE A 691 -27.58 68.24 -65.40
C PHE A 691 -29.10 67.99 -65.18
N LEU A 692 -29.74 67.11 -65.96
CA LEU A 692 -31.20 66.89 -65.94
C LEU A 692 -31.66 65.83 -64.90
N LEU A 693 -30.80 64.90 -64.52
CA LEU A 693 -31.12 63.69 -63.74
C LEU A 693 -31.06 63.93 -62.19
N ASN A 694 -30.57 65.09 -61.73
CA ASN A 694 -30.24 65.33 -60.31
C ASN A 694 -31.46 65.72 -59.45
N ASP A 695 -32.50 66.26 -60.10
CA ASP A 695 -33.64 66.87 -59.40
C ASP A 695 -34.68 65.85 -58.92
N GLN A 696 -34.81 64.72 -59.62
CA GLN A 696 -35.82 63.67 -59.35
C GLN A 696 -35.49 62.73 -58.16
N LEU A 697 -34.25 62.78 -57.66
CA LEU A 697 -33.70 61.83 -56.68
C LEU A 697 -33.94 62.17 -55.21
N LYS A 698 -34.21 63.44 -54.89
CA LYS A 698 -34.28 63.93 -53.50
C LYS A 698 -35.56 63.50 -52.77
N SER A 699 -36.68 63.36 -53.46
CA SER A 699 -37.99 63.06 -52.86
C SER A 699 -38.14 61.61 -52.43
N LYS A 700 -37.50 60.65 -53.11
CA LYS A 700 -37.62 59.22 -52.82
C LYS A 700 -36.89 58.78 -51.54
N LYS A 701 -35.77 59.42 -51.19
CA LYS A 701 -34.91 59.05 -50.04
C LYS A 701 -35.56 59.19 -48.65
N ALA A 702 -36.54 60.07 -48.49
CA ALA A 702 -37.18 60.33 -47.19
C ALA A 702 -38.18 59.23 -46.76
N ARG A 703 -38.70 58.41 -47.67
CA ARG A 703 -39.71 57.37 -47.39
C ARG A 703 -39.10 56.06 -46.86
N VAL A 704 -37.85 55.76 -47.22
CA VAL A 704 -37.15 54.53 -46.81
C VAL A 704 -36.81 54.52 -45.33
N THR A 705 -36.34 55.65 -44.78
CA THR A 705 -35.86 55.76 -43.41
C THR A 705 -36.93 55.49 -42.34
N LEU A 706 -38.22 55.60 -42.70
CA LEU A 706 -39.35 55.39 -41.79
C LEU A 706 -39.72 53.91 -41.66
N LEU A 707 -39.57 53.14 -42.74
CA LEU A 707 -39.83 51.69 -42.78
C LEU A 707 -38.71 50.89 -42.08
N GLU A 708 -37.45 51.36 -42.15
CA GLU A 708 -36.29 50.73 -41.49
C GLU A 708 -36.44 50.67 -39.95
N ASN A 709 -37.03 51.68 -39.33
CA ASN A 709 -37.19 51.72 -37.87
C ASN A 709 -38.26 50.74 -37.31
N GLN A 710 -39.18 50.24 -38.14
CA GLN A 710 -40.26 49.34 -37.70
C GLN A 710 -39.86 47.84 -37.76
N ILE A 711 -38.80 47.49 -38.49
CA ILE A 711 -38.37 46.10 -38.76
C ILE A 711 -37.04 45.76 -38.04
N ALA A 712 -36.43 46.73 -37.36
CA ALA A 712 -35.01 46.76 -36.97
C ALA A 712 -34.47 45.57 -36.14
N ILE A 713 -35.30 44.77 -35.47
CA ILE A 713 -34.81 43.72 -34.57
C ILE A 713 -34.41 42.43 -35.33
N ASN A 714 -34.95 42.16 -36.52
CA ASN A 714 -34.76 40.87 -37.22
C ASN A 714 -34.54 40.99 -38.75
N GLN A 715 -34.01 42.12 -39.24
CA GLN A 715 -33.87 42.40 -40.68
C GLN A 715 -32.96 41.40 -41.43
N GLU A 716 -31.86 40.93 -40.82
CA GLU A 716 -30.91 40.00 -41.45
C GLU A 716 -31.48 38.58 -41.62
N LEU A 717 -32.35 38.12 -40.71
CA LEU A 717 -33.00 36.81 -40.75
C LEU A 717 -34.16 36.74 -41.75
N LEU A 718 -34.76 37.89 -42.11
CA LEU A 718 -35.77 37.96 -43.17
C LEU A 718 -35.14 37.87 -44.57
N GLU A 719 -33.87 38.26 -44.72
CA GLU A 719 -33.15 38.20 -46.01
C GLU A 719 -32.73 36.78 -46.43
N THR A 720 -32.70 35.83 -45.50
CA THR A 720 -32.31 34.43 -45.77
C THR A 720 -33.40 33.57 -46.39
N PHE A 721 -34.67 33.98 -46.32
CA PHE A 721 -35.79 33.25 -46.92
C PHE A 721 -36.18 33.88 -48.26
N ARG A 722 -36.44 33.05 -49.27
CA ARG A 722 -36.75 33.47 -50.64
C ARG A 722 -38.17 33.98 -50.78
N ASP A 723 -39.13 33.32 -50.11
CA ASP A 723 -40.54 33.66 -50.09
C ASP A 723 -41.20 33.27 -48.75
N GLU A 724 -42.44 33.71 -48.54
CA GLU A 724 -43.21 33.42 -47.31
C GLU A 724 -43.47 31.91 -47.15
N GLN A 725 -43.45 31.15 -48.24
CA GLN A 725 -43.76 29.72 -48.27
C GLN A 725 -42.58 28.89 -47.75
N GLU A 726 -41.34 29.26 -48.08
CA GLU A 726 -40.12 28.65 -47.51
C GLU A 726 -40.01 28.86 -45.99
N LEU A 727 -40.47 30.01 -45.48
CA LEU A 727 -40.56 30.28 -44.04
C LEU A 727 -41.61 29.39 -43.36
N GLN A 728 -42.77 29.16 -43.99
CA GLN A 728 -43.81 28.28 -43.46
C GLN A 728 -43.39 26.80 -43.48
N ASP A 729 -42.67 26.36 -44.50
CA ASP A 729 -42.13 25.00 -44.58
C ASP A 729 -41.09 24.74 -43.46
N ALA A 730 -40.23 25.71 -43.16
CA ALA A 730 -39.28 25.63 -42.05
C ALA A 730 -39.97 25.54 -40.67
N ILE A 731 -41.11 26.23 -40.48
CA ILE A 731 -41.93 26.12 -39.26
C ILE A 731 -42.56 24.72 -39.15
N GLN A 732 -43.02 24.15 -40.27
CA GLN A 732 -43.62 22.82 -40.31
C GLN A 732 -42.61 21.72 -39.95
N GLU A 733 -41.39 21.83 -40.48
CA GLU A 733 -40.28 20.90 -40.20
C GLU A 733 -39.89 20.92 -38.71
N GLN A 734 -39.72 22.11 -38.12
CA GLN A 734 -39.41 22.28 -36.71
C GLN A 734 -40.52 21.74 -35.76
N LYS A 735 -41.80 21.87 -36.16
CA LYS A 735 -42.91 21.26 -35.41
C LYS A 735 -42.88 19.73 -35.43
N GLN A 736 -42.51 19.13 -36.56
CA GLN A 736 -42.37 17.68 -36.65
C GLN A 736 -41.21 17.19 -35.77
N GLU A 737 -40.07 17.88 -35.79
CA GLU A 737 -38.91 17.56 -34.94
C GLU A 737 -39.27 17.64 -33.44
N LEU A 738 -40.03 18.66 -33.03
CA LEU A 738 -40.52 18.81 -31.67
C LEU A 738 -41.42 17.64 -31.23
N SER A 739 -42.28 17.15 -32.13
CA SER A 739 -43.15 16.02 -31.83
C SER A 739 -42.38 14.71 -31.60
N GLN A 740 -41.32 14.48 -32.40
CA GLN A 740 -40.45 13.31 -32.25
C GLN A 740 -39.62 13.35 -30.97
N GLN A 741 -39.15 14.53 -30.55
CA GLN A 741 -38.44 14.72 -29.29
C GLN A 741 -39.33 14.37 -28.08
N LYS A 742 -40.60 14.78 -28.09
CA LYS A 742 -41.54 14.50 -26.99
C LYS A 742 -41.79 13.00 -26.78
N ILE A 743 -41.95 12.25 -27.87
CA ILE A 743 -42.13 10.78 -27.82
C ILE A 743 -40.91 10.09 -27.20
N LYS A 744 -39.69 10.48 -27.62
CA LYS A 744 -38.44 9.91 -27.08
C LYS A 744 -38.26 10.17 -25.58
N ILE A 745 -38.66 11.36 -25.11
CA ILE A 745 -38.59 11.70 -23.68
C ILE A 745 -39.52 10.77 -22.86
N GLU A 746 -40.73 10.51 -23.36
CA GLU A 746 -41.71 9.65 -22.69
C GLU A 746 -41.23 8.18 -22.60
N GLU A 747 -40.62 7.65 -23.67
CA GLU A 747 -40.02 6.32 -23.68
C GLU A 747 -38.90 6.17 -22.64
N MET A 748 -38.00 7.17 -22.53
CA MET A 748 -36.90 7.15 -21.56
C MET A 748 -37.38 7.26 -20.11
N ILE A 749 -38.45 8.01 -19.84
CA ILE A 749 -39.05 8.09 -18.51
C ILE A 749 -39.60 6.72 -18.07
N ASN A 750 -40.26 6.00 -18.98
CA ASN A 750 -40.79 4.67 -18.69
C ASN A 750 -39.66 3.66 -18.38
N GLN A 751 -38.55 3.71 -19.12
CA GLN A 751 -37.36 2.88 -18.84
C GLN A 751 -36.73 3.21 -17.47
N LYS A 752 -36.71 4.49 -17.08
CA LYS A 752 -36.23 4.93 -15.77
C LYS A 752 -37.07 4.34 -14.63
N ILE A 753 -38.40 4.39 -14.76
CA ILE A 753 -39.32 3.84 -13.74
C ILE A 753 -39.10 2.33 -13.56
N GLN A 754 -38.89 1.59 -14.65
CA GLN A 754 -38.57 0.16 -14.59
C GLN A 754 -37.26 -0.11 -13.83
N CYS A 755 -36.23 0.71 -14.05
CA CYS A 755 -34.96 0.61 -13.31
C CYS A 755 -35.13 0.90 -11.82
N GLU A 756 -35.95 1.90 -11.44
CA GLU A 756 -36.20 2.25 -10.03
C GLU A 756 -36.93 1.15 -9.25
N VAL A 757 -37.89 0.48 -9.89
CA VAL A 757 -38.58 -0.68 -9.29
C VAL A 757 -37.61 -1.85 -9.10
N ALA A 758 -36.71 -2.10 -10.05
CA ALA A 758 -35.70 -3.15 -9.94
C ALA A 758 -34.67 -2.87 -8.81
N LEU A 759 -34.28 -1.60 -8.62
CA LEU A 759 -33.38 -1.18 -7.54
C LEU A 759 -34.00 -1.39 -6.15
N LYS A 760 -35.25 -0.99 -5.96
CA LYS A 760 -35.95 -1.12 -4.68
C LYS A 760 -36.06 -2.58 -4.20
N ASN A 761 -36.29 -3.53 -5.11
CA ASN A 761 -36.34 -4.95 -4.79
C ASN A 761 -34.98 -5.53 -4.37
N LEU A 762 -33.86 -4.93 -4.78
CA LEU A 762 -32.51 -5.33 -4.38
C LEU A 762 -32.11 -4.76 -3.00
N GLU A 763 -32.66 -3.59 -2.62
CA GLU A 763 -32.36 -2.90 -1.36
C GLU A 763 -33.02 -3.54 -0.13
N GLU A 764 -34.22 -4.10 -0.26
CA GLU A 764 -34.87 -4.87 0.80
C GLU A 764 -34.10 -6.17 1.16
N GLY A 765 -33.11 -6.55 0.35
CA GLY A 765 -32.38 -7.80 0.43
C GLY A 765 -31.45 -7.96 1.63
N GLY A 766 -30.80 -6.91 2.16
CA GLY A 766 -29.96 -6.88 3.40
C GLY A 766 -28.85 -7.94 3.60
N GLN A 767 -28.82 -9.00 2.79
CA GLN A 767 -28.13 -10.26 3.02
C GLN A 767 -26.63 -10.14 2.81
N TYR A 768 -26.18 -9.27 1.90
CA TYR A 768 -24.76 -9.11 1.58
C TYR A 768 -23.93 -8.62 2.78
N SER A 769 -24.42 -7.59 3.47
CA SER A 769 -23.73 -7.00 4.63
C SER A 769 -23.59 -8.00 5.78
N VAL A 770 -24.67 -8.73 6.09
CA VAL A 770 -24.69 -9.79 7.11
C VAL A 770 -23.73 -10.93 6.73
N LEU A 771 -23.74 -11.39 5.48
CA LEU A 771 -22.83 -12.43 4.99
C LEU A 771 -21.37 -12.00 5.02
N LEU A 772 -21.08 -10.72 4.76
CA LEU A 772 -19.73 -10.17 4.79
C LEU A 772 -19.18 -10.10 6.22
N GLN A 773 -20.02 -9.67 7.17
CA GLN A 773 -19.68 -9.65 8.58
C GLN A 773 -19.43 -11.05 9.14
N GLU A 774 -20.32 -12.01 8.85
CA GLU A 774 -20.14 -13.41 9.27
C GLU A 774 -18.86 -14.03 8.67
N PHE A 775 -18.52 -13.68 7.42
CA PHE A 775 -17.27 -14.13 6.80
C PHE A 775 -16.02 -13.50 7.45
N ALA A 776 -16.08 -12.22 7.79
CA ALA A 776 -14.99 -11.53 8.49
C ALA A 776 -14.77 -12.12 9.89
N ASN A 777 -15.85 -12.35 10.65
CA ASN A 777 -15.79 -12.99 11.97
C ASN A 777 -15.16 -14.38 11.88
N LEU A 778 -15.61 -15.22 10.94
CA LEU A 778 -15.03 -16.55 10.75
C LEU A 778 -13.55 -16.49 10.38
N LYS A 779 -13.12 -15.49 9.61
CA LYS A 779 -11.71 -15.29 9.25
C LYS A 779 -10.88 -14.86 10.46
N SER A 780 -11.42 -13.99 11.32
CA SER A 780 -10.78 -13.58 12.57
C SER A 780 -10.65 -14.75 13.53
N GLU A 781 -11.74 -15.51 13.75
CA GLU A 781 -11.72 -16.72 14.57
C GLU A 781 -10.70 -17.74 14.04
N LEU A 782 -10.58 -17.90 12.72
CA LEU A 782 -9.56 -18.75 12.12
C LEU A 782 -8.15 -18.23 12.44
N GLN A 783 -7.93 -16.92 12.33
CA GLN A 783 -6.64 -16.30 12.62
C GLN A 783 -6.23 -16.55 14.08
N ASP A 784 -7.13 -16.34 15.04
CA ASP A 784 -6.86 -16.60 16.46
C ASP A 784 -6.51 -18.07 16.73
N LEU A 785 -7.21 -18.99 16.06
CA LEU A 785 -6.93 -20.42 16.18
C LEU A 785 -5.56 -20.76 15.56
N VAL A 786 -5.21 -20.15 14.42
CA VAL A 786 -3.90 -20.34 13.77
C VAL A 786 -2.77 -19.77 14.62
N ASP A 787 -2.96 -18.62 15.26
CA ASP A 787 -1.97 -18.00 16.15
C ASP A 787 -1.77 -18.82 17.43
N LYS A 788 -2.84 -19.38 17.99
CA LYS A 788 -2.74 -20.36 19.09
C LYS A 788 -2.02 -21.63 18.66
N TRP A 789 -2.35 -22.17 17.49
CA TRP A 789 -1.71 -23.37 16.96
C TRP A 789 -0.21 -23.15 16.70
N SER A 790 0.15 -22.03 16.08
CA SER A 790 1.55 -21.69 15.76
C SER A 790 2.35 -21.45 17.03
N SER A 791 1.77 -20.77 18.02
CA SER A 791 2.37 -20.59 19.34
C SER A 791 2.72 -21.92 20.00
N TYR A 792 1.79 -22.88 20.00
CA TYR A 792 2.04 -24.21 20.56
C TYR A 792 3.12 -24.99 19.79
N GLN A 793 3.10 -24.94 18.46
CA GLN A 793 4.11 -25.63 17.64
C GLN A 793 5.51 -25.05 17.85
N ILE A 794 5.63 -23.72 17.78
CA ILE A 794 6.92 -23.02 17.95
C ILE A 794 7.44 -23.24 19.38
N ALA A 795 6.58 -23.13 20.39
CA ALA A 795 6.99 -23.36 21.78
C ALA A 795 7.49 -24.80 21.99
N ALA A 796 6.80 -25.80 21.44
CA ALA A 796 7.24 -27.18 21.52
C ALA A 796 8.60 -27.41 20.83
N ASP A 797 8.78 -26.88 19.61
CA ASP A 797 10.03 -26.99 18.86
C ASP A 797 11.20 -26.28 19.56
N LEU A 798 10.98 -25.06 20.07
CA LEU A 798 12.00 -24.31 20.82
C LEU A 798 12.45 -25.05 22.08
N ILE A 799 11.51 -25.64 22.83
CA ILE A 799 11.83 -26.45 24.00
C ILE A 799 12.70 -27.65 23.58
N GLU A 800 12.30 -28.39 22.55
CA GLU A 800 13.03 -29.57 22.09
C GLU A 800 14.43 -29.24 21.57
N ARG A 801 14.59 -28.13 20.84
CA ARG A 801 15.90 -27.66 20.36
C ARG A 801 16.79 -27.20 21.51
N SER A 802 16.25 -26.47 22.48
CA SER A 802 17.00 -25.99 23.64
C SER A 802 17.51 -27.15 24.49
N LEU A 803 16.65 -28.16 24.70
CA LEU A 803 17.05 -29.40 25.37
C LEU A 803 18.08 -30.18 24.57
N THR A 804 18.04 -30.11 23.25
CA THR A 804 19.02 -30.80 22.39
C THR A 804 20.37 -30.09 22.37
N TYR A 805 20.38 -28.76 22.37
CA TYR A 805 21.60 -27.96 22.47
C TYR A 805 22.33 -28.19 23.81
N ALA A 806 21.59 -28.25 24.92
CA ALA A 806 22.14 -28.54 26.25
C ALA A 806 22.84 -29.91 26.37
N LYS A 807 22.63 -30.82 25.41
CA LYS A 807 23.26 -32.17 25.38
C LYS A 807 24.71 -32.16 24.90
N LYS A 808 25.14 -31.12 24.15
CA LYS A 808 26.32 -31.19 23.28
C LYS A 808 27.64 -31.44 24.02
N ASP A 809 27.77 -31.00 25.28
CA ASP A 809 29.05 -31.03 25.99
C ASP A 809 29.17 -32.14 27.07
N ARG A 810 28.06 -32.62 27.65
CA ARG A 810 28.08 -33.55 28.82
C ARG A 810 27.69 -34.99 28.53
N LEU A 811 26.90 -35.22 27.48
CA LEU A 811 26.48 -36.57 27.10
C LEU A 811 27.67 -37.45 26.70
N PRO A 812 28.69 -36.97 25.94
CA PRO A 812 29.85 -37.79 25.60
C PRO A 812 30.64 -38.26 26.83
N GLN A 813 30.86 -37.37 27.81
CA GLN A 813 31.55 -37.71 29.08
C GLN A 813 30.72 -38.69 29.92
N THR A 814 29.40 -38.49 29.98
CA THR A 814 28.49 -39.40 30.69
C THR A 814 28.51 -40.80 30.08
N LEU A 815 28.49 -40.92 28.75
CA LEU A 815 28.57 -42.22 28.06
C LEU A 815 29.94 -42.89 28.25
N GLN A 816 31.02 -42.11 28.32
CA GLN A 816 32.36 -42.63 28.59
C GLN A 816 32.49 -43.21 30.01
N ASP A 817 32.01 -42.48 31.02
CA ASP A 817 31.97 -42.95 32.40
C ASP A 817 31.02 -44.15 32.56
N ALA A 818 29.85 -44.10 31.91
CA ALA A 818 28.89 -45.21 31.92
C ALA A 818 29.49 -46.45 31.28
N THR A 819 30.24 -46.31 30.18
CA THR A 819 30.96 -47.41 29.56
C THR A 819 31.97 -48.02 30.54
N THR A 820 32.70 -47.17 31.27
CA THR A 820 33.68 -47.62 32.28
C THR A 820 33.00 -48.40 33.41
N TYR A 821 31.87 -47.90 33.92
CA TYR A 821 31.10 -48.57 34.97
C TYR A 821 30.42 -49.84 34.48
N PHE A 822 29.89 -49.83 33.27
CA PHE A 822 29.24 -51.01 32.68
C PHE A 822 30.24 -52.11 32.39
N LYS A 823 31.46 -51.76 31.93
CA LYS A 823 32.57 -52.70 31.78
C LYS A 823 32.92 -53.38 33.12
N LEU A 824 32.99 -52.60 34.21
CA LEU A 824 33.26 -53.13 35.56
C LEU A 824 32.12 -54.07 36.03
N LEU A 825 30.87 -53.62 35.91
CA LEU A 825 29.70 -54.39 36.36
C LEU A 825 29.52 -55.70 35.58
N THR A 826 29.89 -55.73 34.31
CA THR A 826 29.77 -56.91 33.44
C THR A 826 31.04 -57.76 33.40
N ASN A 827 32.03 -57.46 34.25
CA ASN A 827 33.31 -58.16 34.31
C ASN A 827 34.00 -58.23 32.94
N GLU A 828 34.01 -57.10 32.23
CA GLU A 828 34.54 -56.91 30.88
C GLU A 828 33.75 -57.58 29.74
N ASN A 829 32.58 -58.19 29.98
CA ASN A 829 31.80 -58.75 28.87
C ASN A 829 31.29 -57.71 27.87
N TYR A 830 31.06 -56.46 28.31
CA TYR A 830 30.65 -55.36 27.43
C TYR A 830 31.64 -54.19 27.52
N HIS A 831 32.14 -53.76 26.36
CA HIS A 831 33.27 -52.82 26.27
C HIS A 831 32.88 -51.40 25.87
N ARG A 832 31.74 -51.21 25.19
CA ARG A 832 31.30 -49.90 24.72
C ARG A 832 29.79 -49.73 24.82
N ILE A 833 29.37 -48.53 25.20
CA ILE A 833 28.01 -48.04 25.00
C ILE A 833 28.05 -47.13 23.76
N LEU A 834 27.24 -47.45 22.75
CA LEU A 834 27.13 -46.73 21.49
C LEU A 834 25.82 -45.95 21.47
N LEU A 835 25.84 -44.77 20.87
CA LEU A 835 24.65 -43.95 20.64
C LEU A 835 24.47 -43.77 19.12
N SER A 836 23.48 -44.44 18.55
CA SER A 836 23.16 -44.39 17.11
C SER A 836 21.74 -43.86 16.92
N GLU A 837 21.53 -42.80 16.15
CA GLU A 837 20.20 -42.24 15.86
C GLU A 837 19.30 -42.02 17.12
N ASN A 838 19.87 -41.52 18.23
CA ASN A 838 19.22 -41.41 19.54
C ASN A 838 18.85 -42.74 20.23
N GLN A 839 19.44 -43.86 19.83
CA GLN A 839 19.29 -45.18 20.47
C GLN A 839 20.57 -45.62 21.19
N ILE A 840 20.43 -46.20 22.38
CA ILE A 840 21.55 -46.79 23.13
C ILE A 840 21.72 -48.25 22.69
N GLN A 841 22.93 -48.59 22.28
CA GLN A 841 23.35 -49.96 21.97
C GLN A 841 24.59 -50.30 22.79
N VAL A 842 24.84 -51.58 23.02
CA VAL A 842 26.04 -52.02 23.75
C VAL A 842 26.86 -52.99 22.90
N GLN A 843 28.16 -52.80 22.92
CA GLN A 843 29.11 -53.66 22.23
C GLN A 843 29.68 -54.69 23.21
N HIS A 844 29.47 -55.96 22.88
CA HIS A 844 30.07 -57.09 23.58
C HIS A 844 31.58 -57.20 23.29
N HIS A 845 32.34 -57.89 24.13
CA HIS A 845 33.80 -58.04 23.96
C HIS A 845 34.19 -58.74 22.64
N GLU A 846 33.29 -59.55 22.07
CA GLU A 846 33.44 -60.22 20.76
C GLU A 846 33.12 -59.31 19.57
N GLY A 847 32.75 -58.05 19.81
CA GLY A 847 32.44 -57.07 18.77
C GLY A 847 30.98 -57.01 18.33
N LEU A 848 30.13 -57.95 18.78
CA LEU A 848 28.69 -57.95 18.55
C LEU A 848 28.01 -56.74 19.20
N ILE A 849 27.00 -56.18 18.53
CA ILE A 849 26.21 -55.05 19.02
C ILE A 849 24.83 -55.57 19.38
N PHE A 850 24.39 -55.26 20.61
CA PHE A 850 23.08 -55.63 21.13
C PHE A 850 22.26 -54.38 21.43
N ASP A 851 20.99 -54.41 21.07
CA ASP A 851 20.02 -53.44 21.55
C ASP A 851 19.67 -53.72 23.02
N VAL A 852 19.27 -52.69 23.76
CA VAL A 852 18.92 -52.84 25.20
C VAL A 852 17.82 -53.88 25.43
N SER A 853 16.89 -54.02 24.49
CA SER A 853 15.81 -55.03 24.53
C SER A 853 16.29 -56.47 24.38
N GLU A 854 17.50 -56.69 23.88
CA GLU A 854 18.11 -58.00 23.68
C GLU A 854 18.96 -58.45 24.89
N LEU A 855 19.17 -57.56 25.86
CA LEU A 855 19.95 -57.85 27.07
C LEU A 855 19.13 -58.66 28.09
N SER A 856 19.82 -59.52 28.84
CA SER A 856 19.21 -60.15 30.02
C SER A 856 18.77 -59.10 31.03
N GLN A 857 17.72 -59.39 31.82
CA GLN A 857 17.18 -58.45 32.81
C GLN A 857 18.28 -57.89 33.73
N GLY A 858 19.14 -58.75 34.29
CA GLY A 858 20.22 -58.31 35.18
C GLY A 858 21.29 -57.47 34.46
N THR A 859 21.56 -57.72 33.17
CA THR A 859 22.50 -56.91 32.38
C THR A 859 21.91 -55.53 32.05
N ALA A 860 20.62 -55.47 31.74
CA ALA A 860 19.91 -54.20 31.55
C ALA A 860 19.88 -53.37 32.85
N GLU A 861 19.66 -54.01 34.01
CA GLU A 861 19.74 -53.36 35.33
C GLU A 861 21.15 -52.79 35.59
N GLN A 862 22.22 -53.52 35.25
CA GLN A 862 23.60 -53.04 35.36
C GLN A 862 23.91 -51.87 34.41
N LEU A 863 23.44 -51.91 33.16
CA LEU A 863 23.58 -50.81 32.20
C LEU A 863 22.91 -49.54 32.73
N TYR A 864 21.72 -49.69 33.29
CA TYR A 864 20.96 -48.60 33.87
C TYR A 864 21.70 -47.96 35.07
N ILE A 865 22.20 -48.79 35.98
CA ILE A 865 23.01 -48.33 37.13
C ILE A 865 24.25 -47.59 36.64
N ALA A 866 24.96 -48.14 35.65
CA ALA A 866 26.16 -47.53 35.08
C ALA A 866 25.88 -46.14 34.49
N LEU A 867 24.82 -46.00 33.69
CA LEU A 867 24.40 -44.71 33.12
C LEU A 867 24.03 -43.70 34.21
N ARG A 868 23.31 -44.15 35.24
CA ARG A 868 22.84 -43.30 36.33
C ARG A 868 23.97 -42.82 37.24
N PHE A 869 24.91 -43.70 37.60
CA PHE A 869 26.10 -43.32 38.36
C PHE A 869 27.04 -42.43 37.56
N ALA A 870 27.20 -42.69 36.26
CA ALA A 870 27.96 -41.81 35.39
C ALA A 870 27.34 -40.43 35.32
N PHE A 871 26.02 -40.34 35.25
CA PHE A 871 25.32 -39.07 35.29
C PHE A 871 25.54 -38.35 36.63
N ILE A 872 25.34 -39.03 37.77
CA ILE A 872 25.55 -38.42 39.10
C ILE A 872 26.97 -37.87 39.24
N LYS A 873 27.98 -38.63 38.79
CA LYS A 873 29.38 -38.18 38.78
C LYS A 873 29.57 -36.92 37.92
N ASN A 874 29.03 -36.92 36.70
CA ASN A 874 29.18 -35.80 35.77
C ASN A 874 28.31 -34.59 36.13
N ALA A 875 27.33 -34.74 37.03
CA ALA A 875 26.51 -33.66 37.59
C ALA A 875 26.98 -33.20 38.98
N ALA A 876 28.09 -33.77 39.50
CA ALA A 876 28.58 -33.49 40.85
C ALA A 876 29.16 -32.07 41.02
N ASP A 877 29.42 -31.35 39.93
CA ASP A 877 29.76 -29.93 39.94
C ASP A 877 28.53 -29.04 40.21
N LEU A 878 27.36 -29.45 39.72
CA LEU A 878 26.11 -28.72 39.86
C LEU A 878 25.34 -29.11 41.12
N ILE A 879 25.25 -30.42 41.40
CA ILE A 879 24.50 -30.91 42.54
C ILE A 879 25.20 -32.11 43.19
N GLN A 880 25.41 -32.01 44.50
CA GLN A 880 25.97 -33.11 45.28
C GLN A 880 24.96 -33.50 46.34
N MET A 881 24.24 -34.59 46.11
CA MET A 881 23.26 -35.12 47.04
C MET A 881 23.64 -36.54 47.50
N PRO A 882 23.20 -36.96 48.70
CA PRO A 882 23.39 -38.32 49.15
C PRO A 882 22.57 -39.27 48.27
N ILE A 883 23.19 -40.38 47.89
CA ILE A 883 22.60 -41.50 47.18
C ILE A 883 21.97 -42.45 48.21
N LEU A 884 20.70 -42.79 48.07
CA LEU A 884 19.97 -43.73 48.92
C LEU A 884 19.68 -45.01 48.14
N ILE A 885 20.10 -46.17 48.61
CA ILE A 885 19.89 -47.44 47.92
C ILE A 885 19.12 -48.38 48.85
N ASP A 886 17.93 -48.84 48.47
CA ASP A 886 17.08 -49.73 49.29
C ASP A 886 16.91 -51.11 48.62
N ASP A 887 17.60 -52.13 49.15
CA ASP A 887 17.57 -53.52 48.69
C ASP A 887 17.69 -53.66 47.14
N GLY A 888 18.46 -52.77 46.51
CA GLY A 888 18.48 -52.61 45.05
C GLY A 888 19.10 -53.76 44.24
N PHE A 889 19.84 -54.68 44.89
CA PHE A 889 20.69 -55.67 44.21
C PHE A 889 20.37 -57.12 44.59
N VAL A 890 19.18 -57.39 45.11
CA VAL A 890 18.77 -58.74 45.54
C VAL A 890 18.73 -59.75 44.38
N ASN A 891 18.49 -59.27 43.15
CA ASN A 891 18.40 -60.11 41.95
C ASN A 891 19.77 -60.41 41.30
N PHE A 892 20.86 -59.86 41.83
CA PHE A 892 22.19 -60.08 41.29
C PHE A 892 22.81 -61.36 41.83
N ASP A 893 23.49 -62.11 40.96
CA ASP A 893 24.36 -63.20 41.39
C ASP A 893 25.54 -62.67 42.22
N PHE A 894 26.27 -63.57 42.86
CA PHE A 894 27.34 -63.21 43.79
C PHE A 894 28.42 -62.34 43.14
N ASP A 895 28.83 -62.68 41.91
CA ASP A 895 29.88 -61.97 41.18
C ASP A 895 29.42 -60.55 40.82
N ARG A 896 28.18 -60.39 40.35
CA ARG A 896 27.58 -59.09 40.04
C ARG A 896 27.41 -58.23 41.29
N GLN A 897 27.02 -58.83 42.42
CA GLN A 897 26.92 -58.11 43.70
C GLN A 897 28.28 -57.58 44.14
N GLU A 898 29.35 -58.38 44.02
CA GLU A 898 30.70 -57.94 44.37
C GLU A 898 31.16 -56.74 43.53
N GLN A 899 30.96 -56.79 42.20
CA GLN A 899 31.30 -55.67 41.31
C GLN A 899 30.46 -54.43 41.62
N MET A 900 29.19 -54.61 42.00
CA MET A 900 28.32 -53.51 42.41
C MET A 900 28.81 -52.85 43.71
N LEU A 901 29.25 -53.63 44.70
CA LEU A 901 29.81 -53.11 45.94
C LEU A 901 31.10 -52.32 45.68
N LYS A 902 31.98 -52.80 44.79
CA LYS A 902 33.18 -52.06 44.35
C LYS A 902 32.81 -50.71 43.73
N LEU A 903 31.78 -50.70 42.88
CA LEU A 903 31.29 -49.46 42.26
C LEU A 903 30.68 -48.49 43.29
N ILE A 904 29.96 -48.99 44.29
CA ILE A 904 29.40 -48.17 45.38
C ILE A 904 30.50 -47.50 46.21
N VAL A 905 31.56 -48.25 46.55
CA VAL A 905 32.74 -47.68 47.25
C VAL A 905 33.33 -46.55 46.41
N LYS A 906 33.53 -46.77 45.11
CA LYS A 906 34.03 -45.73 44.20
C LYS A 906 33.10 -44.50 44.14
N MET A 907 31.79 -44.71 44.12
CA MET A 907 30.83 -43.60 44.14
C MET A 907 30.87 -42.82 45.46
N SER A 908 31.13 -43.48 46.58
CA SER A 908 31.19 -42.87 47.91
C SER A 908 32.26 -41.78 48.05
N GLU A 909 33.31 -41.83 47.23
CA GLU A 909 34.36 -40.80 47.16
C GLU A 909 33.82 -39.45 46.68
N SER A 910 32.80 -39.47 45.81
CA SER A 910 32.22 -38.27 45.18
C SER A 910 30.92 -37.83 45.84
N ASN A 911 30.03 -38.78 46.14
CA ASN A 911 28.71 -38.55 46.72
C ASN A 911 28.54 -39.48 47.91
N GLN A 912 27.98 -39.00 49.02
CA GLN A 912 27.67 -39.88 50.14
C GLN A 912 26.67 -40.96 49.70
N VAL A 913 26.89 -42.20 50.11
CA VAL A 913 25.98 -43.32 49.83
C VAL A 913 25.42 -43.86 51.14
N LEU A 914 24.09 -43.93 51.25
CA LEU A 914 23.36 -44.60 52.32
C LEU A 914 22.70 -45.85 51.74
N TYR A 915 23.26 -47.02 52.07
CA TYR A 915 22.82 -48.30 51.54
C TYR A 915 22.02 -49.10 52.58
N PHE A 916 20.74 -49.28 52.34
CA PHE A 916 19.82 -50.07 53.15
C PHE A 916 19.73 -51.48 52.57
N THR A 917 20.02 -52.49 53.41
CA THR A 917 20.12 -53.87 52.94
C THR A 917 19.69 -54.90 53.99
N CYS A 918 19.14 -56.02 53.55
CA CYS A 918 18.88 -57.20 54.37
C CYS A 918 19.97 -58.28 54.28
N ASP A 919 20.97 -58.14 53.40
CA ASP A 919 22.02 -59.15 53.22
C ASP A 919 22.99 -59.16 54.40
N LYS A 920 23.06 -60.30 55.10
CA LYS A 920 23.90 -60.49 56.28
C LYS A 920 25.39 -60.48 55.92
N LYS A 921 25.76 -60.90 54.70
CA LYS A 921 27.15 -61.00 54.25
C LYS A 921 27.87 -59.64 54.22
N ILE A 922 27.11 -58.55 54.11
CA ILE A 922 27.64 -57.19 54.10
C ILE A 922 28.35 -56.83 55.41
N GLN A 923 27.97 -57.46 56.53
CA GLN A 923 28.67 -57.28 57.81
C GLN A 923 30.11 -57.79 57.80
N ASP A 924 30.42 -58.74 56.92
CA ASP A 924 31.74 -59.33 56.77
C ASP A 924 32.61 -58.57 55.76
N VAL A 925 31.98 -57.79 54.86
CA VAL A 925 32.65 -57.05 53.77
C VAL A 925 33.08 -55.64 54.20
N PHE A 926 32.34 -54.99 55.10
CA PHE A 926 32.58 -53.58 55.47
C PHE A 926 32.94 -53.41 56.96
N PRO A 927 33.75 -52.40 57.32
CA PRO A 927 34.09 -52.09 58.70
C PRO A 927 32.85 -51.81 59.57
N LYS A 928 32.91 -52.15 60.86
CA LYS A 928 31.79 -51.96 61.82
C LYS A 928 31.30 -50.51 61.90
N GLU A 929 32.17 -49.53 61.69
CA GLU A 929 31.82 -48.10 61.71
C GLU A 929 30.88 -47.70 60.55
N GLN A 930 31.01 -48.39 59.40
CA GLN A 930 30.16 -48.18 58.23
C GLN A 930 28.85 -48.96 58.32
N VAL A 931 28.67 -49.86 59.29
CA VAL A 931 27.47 -50.71 59.40
C VAL A 931 26.66 -50.35 60.64
N LYS A 932 25.46 -49.80 60.45
CA LYS A 932 24.45 -49.58 61.49
C LYS A 932 23.40 -50.69 61.43
N VAL A 933 23.29 -51.47 62.50
CA VAL A 933 22.29 -52.54 62.60
C VAL A 933 20.97 -51.97 63.12
N LEU A 934 19.91 -52.08 62.33
CA LEU A 934 18.55 -51.70 62.69
C LEU A 934 17.85 -52.87 63.37
N GLN A 935 17.23 -52.60 64.53
CA GLN A 935 16.46 -53.58 65.31
C GLN A 935 14.96 -53.52 65.01
#